data_AF-A0A819F123-F1
#
_entry.id   AF-A0A819F123-F1
#
_cell.length_a   1.000
_cell.length_b   1.000
_cell.length_c   1.000
_cell.angle_alpha   90.00
_cell.angle_beta   90.00
_cell.angle_gamma   90.00
#
_symmetry.space_group_name_H-M   'P 1'
#
loop_
_entity.id
_entity.type
_entity.pdbx_description
1 polymer ?
#
loop_
_entity_poly.entity_id
_entity_poly.type
_entity_poly.pdbx_seq_one_letter_code
_entity_poly.pdbx_strand_id
1 'polypeptide(L)'
;MKKFYNLILTIYTSIIAIYAYTDPSVINPQLLKRFEYKLSFKGPHLAFKDGTVPFWTFGGSAIASDDQVRVTPSIRSQKGWIWTKNTMTSDNWLLDVKLRVNGRGRIGADGLTGVAIWFTEKPGVEGPVFGSNDFWNGLGVFLDSFDNDALQNNPIIAVMVNDGTKTYDHPHDGTGQIQGSCIRDFRNKPFAIRLKIEYINQGLAIYVNNGISQDDNAFEFCTRIDGVKLPKTGYLGVSAETGGLADDHDVLEFLTNTYSDKQATAQNQAATDEQARKYKEEYETYERDLKKQQDDYQKEHPDLTTPYNEKALFESEYDREFRTILEGQDQIRLSLTSIDRKMIELLGRVERISSTTGEQQQITGKDRTGIPTDVARIQDINRVINANNDMSRTVQSFAQVLTDLQQKLNNLQANINNNQRPLGAGQQVVTSNVDGTVVNEIREIVKMIKSETNTLVQKSLNPMKCPTVTAANDSSCVGTFTFMCAIVLQIIILIGFFAYKNQRSNRNSYPKDFLMLSITRNISTKSVLFSFVSRRSCRILTAEASPASKEQQEIDEIKVKQQKYQELEKLQSRPLYLDAQATTPMDPRVLDQMLPYMTHLYGNPHSRTHAFGWESEKAIETAREKVAKLINAEPKEIIFTSGATESNNISVKGVARFYKEKKKHVVTTQTEHKCVLDSMRVLESEGFKVTYLPVKKNGLIDLQELESVLTPETSLCSVMMINNEIGVLQPIKEIGKLCRSKKVFFHTDAAQSVGKIPIDVNQMNIDLLSISGHKIYGPKGIGALYIRRRPRVRLDPIQTGGGQERNIRSGTVPTPLVVGLGAACEIAQHEISNDEKRVTELSKKLINEITKRCTHVILNGDPESRYPGCVNLSFAYVEGESLLMALKDIALSSGSACTSASLEPSYVLRAIGADEDLAHSSIRFGIGRFTTDAEVDFTIEKTVEHVKRLREMSPLWEMVQEGIDLRNIKWSQH
;
A
#
# COMPACT_ATOMS: atom_id res chain seq x y z
N MET A 1 -52.99 9.31 -6.43
CA MET A 1 -51.66 8.75 -6.06
C MET A 1 -51.02 7.96 -7.21
N LYS A 2 -51.45 6.75 -7.60
CA LYS A 2 -50.78 5.94 -8.66
C LYS A 2 -50.32 6.72 -9.93
N LYS A 3 -51.21 7.52 -10.56
CA LYS A 3 -50.83 8.36 -11.72
C LYS A 3 -49.73 9.41 -11.43
N PHE A 4 -49.64 9.90 -10.20
CA PHE A 4 -48.63 10.88 -9.77
C PHE A 4 -47.28 10.20 -9.49
N TYR A 5 -47.32 9.00 -8.90
CA TYR A 5 -46.12 8.17 -8.69
C TYR A 5 -45.49 7.74 -10.02
N ASN A 6 -46.31 7.30 -10.99
CA ASN A 6 -45.84 7.00 -12.33
C ASN A 6 -45.25 8.22 -13.04
N LEU A 7 -45.88 9.40 -12.92
CA LEU A 7 -45.35 10.64 -13.53
C LEU A 7 -43.97 11.01 -12.96
N ILE A 8 -43.79 10.92 -11.63
CA ILE A 8 -42.49 11.13 -10.98
C ILE A 8 -41.48 10.09 -11.47
N LEU A 9 -41.86 8.82 -11.56
CA LEU A 9 -40.97 7.74 -12.02
C LEU A 9 -40.52 7.96 -13.48
N THR A 10 -41.43 8.33 -14.38
CA THR A 10 -41.09 8.68 -15.77
C THR A 10 -40.12 9.85 -15.82
N ILE A 11 -40.39 10.94 -15.09
CA ILE A 11 -39.50 12.11 -15.00
C ILE A 11 -38.11 11.70 -14.49
N TYR A 12 -38.05 10.85 -13.45
CA TYR A 12 -36.78 10.36 -12.90
C TYR A 12 -35.98 9.54 -13.92
N THR A 13 -36.63 8.63 -14.65
CA THR A 13 -35.99 7.85 -15.73
C THR A 13 -35.55 8.73 -16.91
N SER A 14 -36.31 9.77 -17.26
CA SER A 14 -35.93 10.73 -18.31
C SER A 14 -34.73 11.59 -17.89
N ILE A 15 -34.67 12.03 -16.63
CA ILE A 15 -33.52 12.79 -16.10
C ILE A 15 -32.26 11.91 -16.11
N ILE A 16 -32.34 10.64 -15.70
CA ILE A 16 -31.21 9.70 -15.76
C ILE A 16 -30.75 9.48 -17.21
N ALA A 17 -31.69 9.30 -18.15
CA ALA A 17 -31.37 9.13 -19.57
C ALA A 17 -30.72 10.38 -20.21
N ILE A 18 -31.11 11.58 -19.76
CA ILE A 18 -30.47 12.84 -20.19
C ILE A 18 -29.07 12.98 -19.58
N TYR A 19 -28.90 12.69 -18.28
CA TYR A 19 -27.60 12.76 -17.60
C TYR A 19 -26.57 11.83 -18.24
N ALA A 20 -27.00 10.63 -18.65
CA ALA A 20 -26.18 9.67 -19.38
C ALA A 20 -25.81 10.09 -20.82
N TYR A 21 -26.39 11.19 -21.34
CA TYR A 21 -26.15 11.71 -22.69
C TYR A 21 -25.42 13.06 -22.71
N THR A 22 -25.13 13.66 -21.55
CA THR A 22 -24.53 15.01 -21.44
C THR A 22 -23.26 15.04 -20.58
N ASP A 23 -22.64 13.88 -20.31
CA ASP A 23 -21.34 13.78 -19.65
C ASP A 23 -20.21 13.63 -20.69
N PRO A 24 -19.32 14.63 -20.87
CA PRO A 24 -18.21 14.54 -21.83
C PRO A 24 -17.06 13.61 -21.43
N SER A 25 -17.12 12.95 -20.26
CA SER A 25 -16.04 12.08 -19.77
C SER A 25 -16.06 10.64 -20.34
N VAL A 26 -17.09 10.28 -21.10
CA VAL A 26 -17.20 8.97 -21.76
C VAL A 26 -16.59 9.04 -23.17
N ILE A 27 -15.72 8.08 -23.50
CA ILE A 27 -14.86 8.04 -24.70
C ILE A 27 -13.73 9.10 -24.72
N ASN A 28 -12.84 9.02 -23.73
CA ASN A 28 -11.41 9.11 -24.05
C ASN A 28 -10.90 7.67 -24.34
N PRO A 29 -10.27 7.40 -25.50
CA PRO A 29 -9.58 6.13 -25.69
C PRO A 29 -8.43 6.03 -24.69
N GLN A 30 -8.35 4.94 -23.92
CA GLN A 30 -7.19 4.69 -23.06
C GLN A 30 -5.99 4.31 -23.92
N LEU A 31 -5.18 5.32 -24.27
CA LEU A 31 -3.87 5.18 -24.88
C LEU A 31 -3.03 4.19 -24.07
N LEU A 32 -2.77 3.01 -24.64
CA LEU A 32 -2.04 1.95 -23.96
C LEU A 32 -0.56 2.34 -23.86
N LYS A 33 -0.13 2.65 -22.63
CA LYS A 33 1.26 3.00 -22.31
C LYS A 33 2.13 1.74 -22.32
N ARG A 34 3.19 1.76 -23.13
CA ARG A 34 4.21 0.72 -23.23
C ARG A 34 5.57 1.32 -22.88
N PHE A 35 6.39 0.60 -22.13
CA PHE A 35 7.77 0.99 -21.80
C PHE A 35 8.75 0.43 -22.83
N GLU A 36 9.67 1.24 -23.35
CA GLU A 36 10.65 0.82 -24.37
C GLU A 36 12.06 0.73 -23.79
N TYR A 37 12.41 -0.45 -23.27
CA TYR A 37 13.68 -0.66 -22.58
C TYR A 37 14.92 -0.41 -23.46
N LYS A 38 14.88 -0.71 -24.77
CA LYS A 38 15.99 -0.45 -25.72
C LYS A 38 16.20 1.03 -26.05
N LEU A 39 15.31 1.89 -25.56
CA LEU A 39 15.34 3.35 -25.71
C LEU A 39 15.42 4.04 -24.34
N SER A 40 15.83 3.30 -23.31
CA SER A 40 15.87 3.77 -21.92
C SER A 40 17.20 3.37 -21.25
N PHE A 41 17.56 4.06 -20.17
CA PHE A 41 18.59 3.63 -19.22
C PHE A 41 18.28 4.17 -17.82
N LYS A 42 18.84 3.55 -16.78
CA LYS A 42 18.70 3.96 -15.38
C LYS A 42 19.80 3.32 -14.55
N GLY A 43 20.41 4.06 -13.62
CA GLY A 43 21.31 3.50 -12.62
C GLY A 43 20.58 3.00 -11.36
N PRO A 44 21.18 2.08 -10.57
CA PRO A 44 22.47 1.40 -10.80
C PRO A 44 22.41 0.36 -11.94
N HIS A 45 23.58 -0.17 -12.31
CA HIS A 45 23.82 -1.14 -13.39
C HIS A 45 23.52 -0.62 -14.81
N LEU A 46 23.80 0.67 -15.04
CA LEU A 46 23.65 1.35 -16.33
C LEU A 46 24.75 0.96 -17.34
N ALA A 47 26.00 0.91 -16.90
CA ALA A 47 27.16 0.58 -17.72
C ALA A 47 27.67 -0.84 -17.43
N PHE A 48 28.11 -1.55 -18.46
CA PHE A 48 28.82 -2.82 -18.30
C PHE A 48 30.25 -2.60 -17.78
N LYS A 49 30.91 -3.69 -17.33
CA LYS A 49 32.30 -3.67 -16.82
C LYS A 49 33.35 -3.21 -17.86
N ASP A 50 32.99 -3.12 -19.13
CA ASP A 50 33.81 -2.55 -20.22
C ASP A 50 33.57 -1.04 -20.46
N GLY A 51 32.70 -0.41 -19.65
CA GLY A 51 32.31 0.99 -19.76
C GLY A 51 31.22 1.26 -20.81
N THR A 52 30.70 0.24 -21.51
CA THR A 52 29.68 0.45 -22.55
C THR A 52 28.26 0.52 -21.97
N VAL A 53 27.40 1.34 -22.59
CA VAL A 53 25.97 1.42 -22.27
C VAL A 53 25.18 0.50 -23.21
N PRO A 54 24.34 -0.43 -22.69
CA PRO A 54 23.48 -1.29 -23.51
C PRO A 54 22.56 -0.44 -24.41
N PHE A 55 22.42 -0.78 -25.69
CA PHE A 55 21.56 -0.08 -26.67
C PHE A 55 21.83 1.42 -26.93
N TRP A 56 22.81 2.05 -26.28
CA TRP A 56 23.21 3.46 -26.52
C TRP A 56 24.69 3.56 -26.95
N THR A 57 25.05 4.65 -27.62
CA THR A 57 26.43 5.07 -27.95
C THR A 57 26.69 6.45 -27.34
N PHE A 58 27.82 6.62 -26.66
CA PHE A 58 28.27 7.92 -26.16
C PHE A 58 29.64 8.29 -26.72
N GLY A 59 30.00 9.57 -26.63
CA GLY A 59 31.24 10.10 -27.17
C GLY A 59 31.52 11.54 -26.75
N GLY A 60 32.62 12.11 -27.28
CA GLY A 60 33.22 13.32 -26.75
C GLY A 60 33.78 13.08 -25.34
N SER A 61 33.55 14.04 -24.44
CA SER A 61 33.94 13.97 -23.02
C SER A 61 32.97 13.16 -22.13
N ALA A 62 32.03 12.42 -22.71
CA ALA A 62 31.04 11.65 -21.95
C ALA A 62 31.63 10.38 -21.32
N ILE A 63 31.26 10.11 -20.06
CA ILE A 63 31.72 8.98 -19.25
C ILE A 63 30.50 8.28 -18.64
N ALA A 64 30.33 6.99 -18.91
CA ALA A 64 29.31 6.16 -18.26
C ALA A 64 29.88 5.47 -17.01
N SER A 65 29.13 5.51 -15.91
CA SER A 65 29.36 4.72 -14.70
C SER A 65 28.18 3.75 -14.46
N ASP A 66 28.29 2.93 -13.41
CA ASP A 66 27.20 2.02 -13.02
C ASP A 66 25.92 2.79 -12.64
N ASP A 67 26.06 3.97 -12.02
CA ASP A 67 24.97 4.76 -11.44
C ASP A 67 24.44 5.91 -12.33
N GLN A 68 25.22 6.42 -13.29
CA GLN A 68 24.84 7.56 -14.13
C GLN A 68 25.68 7.68 -15.42
N VAL A 69 25.25 8.53 -16.36
CA VAL A 69 26.08 8.99 -17.48
C VAL A 69 26.44 10.45 -17.25
N ARG A 70 27.73 10.71 -17.03
CA ARG A 70 28.31 12.06 -17.00
C ARG A 70 28.53 12.51 -18.44
N VAL A 71 27.64 13.35 -18.96
CA VAL A 71 27.67 13.80 -20.37
C VAL A 71 28.84 14.79 -20.58
N THR A 72 29.06 15.70 -19.64
CA THR A 72 30.30 16.47 -19.52
C THR A 72 30.72 16.59 -18.05
N PRO A 73 32.04 16.54 -17.75
CA PRO A 73 32.56 16.85 -16.42
C PRO A 73 32.74 18.37 -16.23
N SER A 74 32.88 18.79 -14.98
CA SER A 74 33.25 20.15 -14.52
C SER A 74 34.69 20.56 -14.88
N ILE A 75 34.99 20.48 -16.17
CA ILE A 75 36.19 20.96 -16.87
C ILE A 75 35.68 21.93 -17.96
N ARG A 76 36.47 22.95 -18.31
CA ARG A 76 36.13 23.91 -19.37
C ARG A 76 36.19 23.30 -20.77
N SER A 77 35.43 23.87 -21.70
CA SER A 77 35.48 23.55 -23.14
C SER A 77 35.33 22.05 -23.43
N GLN A 78 34.45 21.37 -22.71
CA GLN A 78 34.11 19.97 -22.95
C GLN A 78 32.79 19.89 -23.74
N LYS A 79 32.73 18.94 -24.68
CA LYS A 79 31.52 18.57 -25.42
C LYS A 79 31.32 17.07 -25.25
N GLY A 80 30.12 16.63 -24.96
CA GLY A 80 29.83 15.20 -24.86
C GLY A 80 28.38 14.88 -25.15
N TRP A 81 28.13 13.64 -25.53
CA TRP A 81 26.83 13.20 -26.01
C TRP A 81 26.59 11.71 -25.76
N ILE A 82 25.31 11.34 -25.71
CA ILE A 82 24.83 9.96 -25.68
C ILE A 82 23.54 9.84 -26.51
N TRP A 83 23.51 8.86 -27.43
CA TRP A 83 22.43 8.62 -28.39
C TRP A 83 22.01 7.14 -28.42
N THR A 84 20.73 6.87 -28.67
CA THR A 84 20.23 5.50 -28.88
C THR A 84 20.82 4.88 -30.14
N LYS A 85 21.18 3.59 -30.11
CA LYS A 85 21.60 2.81 -31.30
C LYS A 85 20.45 2.48 -32.26
N ASN A 86 19.20 2.58 -31.80
CA ASN A 86 17.98 2.25 -32.55
C ASN A 86 17.04 3.46 -32.58
N THR A 87 16.20 3.58 -33.60
CA THR A 87 15.15 4.61 -33.66
C THR A 87 13.91 4.23 -32.84
N MET A 88 13.28 5.22 -32.21
CA MET A 88 11.89 5.15 -31.79
C MET A 88 10.97 5.32 -33.00
N THR A 89 9.92 4.50 -33.07
CA THR A 89 8.86 4.59 -34.10
C THR A 89 7.51 4.65 -33.39
N SER A 90 6.99 5.85 -33.14
CA SER A 90 5.65 6.05 -32.56
C SER A 90 5.13 7.46 -32.87
N ASP A 91 3.83 7.55 -33.19
CA ASP A 91 3.13 8.83 -33.35
C ASP A 91 2.84 9.53 -32.01
N ASN A 92 2.86 8.78 -30.89
CA ASN A 92 2.61 9.27 -29.52
C ASN A 92 3.64 8.70 -28.52
N TRP A 93 4.24 9.53 -27.66
CA TRP A 93 5.27 9.10 -26.69
C TRP A 93 5.41 10.01 -25.45
N LEU A 94 6.11 9.51 -24.43
CA LEU A 94 6.49 10.18 -23.18
C LEU A 94 7.97 9.85 -22.86
N LEU A 95 8.79 10.89 -22.66
CA LEU A 95 10.13 10.80 -22.08
C LEU A 95 10.11 11.29 -20.63
N ASP A 96 10.84 10.60 -19.77
CA ASP A 96 10.98 10.92 -18.36
C ASP A 96 12.47 10.85 -17.98
N VAL A 97 13.10 12.00 -17.76
CA VAL A 97 14.56 12.16 -17.70
C VAL A 97 14.96 12.80 -16.37
N LYS A 98 15.83 12.15 -15.60
CA LYS A 98 16.34 12.61 -14.31
C LYS A 98 17.81 12.98 -14.43
N LEU A 99 18.14 14.23 -14.19
CA LEU A 99 19.47 14.80 -14.42
C LEU A 99 19.90 15.75 -13.30
N ARG A 100 21.21 15.94 -13.17
CA ARG A 100 21.85 16.76 -12.13
C ARG A 100 22.89 17.65 -12.80
N VAL A 101 22.75 18.96 -12.62
CA VAL A 101 23.70 19.98 -13.10
C VAL A 101 24.36 20.62 -11.89
N ASN A 102 25.63 20.31 -11.65
CA ASN A 102 26.40 20.76 -10.49
C ASN A 102 27.60 21.62 -10.93
N GLY A 103 27.75 22.82 -10.37
CA GLY A 103 28.68 23.83 -10.87
C GLY A 103 29.33 24.69 -9.80
N ARG A 104 30.63 24.99 -9.97
CA ARG A 104 31.42 25.77 -9.00
C ARG A 104 31.34 27.27 -9.29
N GLY A 105 30.30 27.93 -8.78
CA GLY A 105 30.19 29.39 -8.81
C GLY A 105 28.78 29.93 -8.59
N ARG A 106 28.62 31.26 -8.59
CA ARG A 106 27.31 31.88 -8.80
C ARG A 106 26.89 31.77 -10.27
N ILE A 107 25.65 32.12 -10.57
CA ILE A 107 25.14 32.29 -11.95
C ILE A 107 25.82 33.54 -12.55
N GLY A 108 26.11 33.51 -13.85
CA GLY A 108 26.67 34.66 -14.60
C GLY A 108 28.20 34.80 -14.54
N ALA A 109 28.93 33.86 -15.15
CA ALA A 109 30.33 34.04 -15.53
C ALA A 109 30.68 33.23 -16.79
N ASP A 110 31.28 33.91 -17.76
CA ASP A 110 31.78 33.51 -19.09
C ASP A 110 31.43 32.12 -19.66
N GLY A 111 30.40 32.06 -20.51
CA GLY A 111 30.34 31.18 -21.68
C GLY A 111 29.38 29.98 -21.62
N LEU A 112 28.69 29.76 -22.76
CA LEU A 112 27.82 28.63 -23.14
C LEU A 112 28.01 27.38 -22.26
N THR A 113 27.07 27.14 -21.33
CA THR A 113 27.10 25.98 -20.43
C THR A 113 25.68 25.45 -20.21
N GLY A 114 25.40 24.25 -20.71
CA GLY A 114 24.06 23.67 -20.65
C GLY A 114 23.95 22.28 -21.27
N VAL A 115 22.73 21.74 -21.23
CA VAL A 115 22.40 20.37 -21.68
C VAL A 115 21.15 20.37 -22.57
N ALA A 116 21.17 19.56 -23.62
CA ALA A 116 20.11 19.44 -24.61
C ALA A 116 19.58 18.00 -24.67
N ILE A 117 18.25 17.85 -24.71
CA ILE A 117 17.55 16.58 -24.90
C ILE A 117 16.92 16.56 -26.29
N TRP A 118 17.09 15.46 -27.01
CA TRP A 118 16.86 15.38 -28.45
C TRP A 118 15.90 14.26 -28.85
N PHE A 119 15.07 14.55 -29.87
CA PHE A 119 14.40 13.53 -30.68
C PHE A 119 14.52 13.91 -32.17
N THR A 120 15.41 13.24 -32.90
CA THR A 120 15.87 13.69 -34.23
C THR A 120 15.96 12.54 -35.24
N GLU A 121 15.73 12.83 -36.53
CA GLU A 121 15.73 11.80 -37.60
C GLU A 121 17.08 11.04 -37.73
N LYS A 122 18.18 11.69 -37.34
CA LYS A 122 19.55 11.14 -37.26
C LYS A 122 20.14 11.52 -35.90
N PRO A 123 21.04 10.70 -35.31
CA PRO A 123 21.75 11.11 -34.11
C PRO A 123 22.64 12.32 -34.43
N GLY A 124 22.73 13.26 -33.48
CA GLY A 124 23.60 14.42 -33.60
C GLY A 124 25.08 14.01 -33.55
N VAL A 125 25.84 14.54 -34.50
CA VAL A 125 27.32 14.53 -34.44
C VAL A 125 27.77 15.66 -33.51
N GLU A 126 28.96 15.56 -32.94
CA GLU A 126 29.55 16.63 -32.12
C GLU A 126 29.59 17.96 -32.90
N GLY A 127 29.12 19.03 -32.27
CA GLY A 127 28.93 20.34 -32.92
C GLY A 127 28.76 21.49 -31.92
N PRO A 128 28.33 22.68 -32.37
CA PRO A 128 28.24 23.88 -31.53
C PRO A 128 26.99 23.94 -30.62
N VAL A 129 25.91 23.24 -30.96
CA VAL A 129 24.62 23.35 -30.26
C VAL A 129 24.60 22.41 -29.05
N PHE A 130 25.13 22.89 -27.92
CA PHE A 130 25.25 22.13 -26.66
C PHE A 130 25.92 20.76 -26.88
N GLY A 131 27.05 20.74 -27.60
CA GLY A 131 27.77 19.52 -27.98
C GLY A 131 27.16 18.72 -29.15
N SER A 132 26.15 19.24 -29.86
CA SER A 132 25.47 18.62 -31.00
C SER A 132 25.49 19.50 -32.26
N ASN A 133 25.08 18.94 -33.40
CA ASN A 133 25.11 19.59 -34.71
C ASN A 133 24.01 20.67 -34.89
N ASP A 134 24.37 21.77 -35.56
CA ASP A 134 23.47 22.89 -35.94
C ASP A 134 22.24 22.44 -36.75
N PHE A 135 22.42 21.49 -37.66
CA PHE A 135 21.40 21.07 -38.60
C PHE A 135 20.77 19.75 -38.14
N TRP A 136 19.64 19.83 -37.45
CA TRP A 136 18.83 18.67 -37.05
C TRP A 136 17.40 18.76 -37.61
N ASN A 137 16.83 17.60 -37.98
CA ASN A 137 15.40 17.47 -38.27
C ASN A 137 14.72 16.81 -37.06
N GLY A 138 13.89 17.56 -36.34
CA GLY A 138 13.20 17.11 -35.13
C GLY A 138 13.23 18.12 -33.97
N LEU A 139 13.13 17.58 -32.76
CA LEU A 139 13.00 18.32 -31.50
C LEU A 139 14.34 18.47 -30.77
N GLY A 140 14.64 19.69 -30.33
CA GLY A 140 15.61 19.99 -29.28
C GLY A 140 14.92 20.65 -28.09
N VAL A 141 15.20 20.16 -26.88
CA VAL A 141 14.81 20.78 -25.61
C VAL A 141 16.09 21.18 -24.88
N PHE A 142 16.34 22.48 -24.80
CA PHE A 142 17.55 23.08 -24.26
C PHE A 142 17.36 23.49 -22.80
N LEU A 143 18.32 23.17 -21.96
CA LEU A 143 18.46 23.68 -20.60
C LEU A 143 19.71 24.55 -20.58
N ASP A 144 19.54 25.85 -20.85
CA ASP A 144 20.65 26.80 -20.77
C ASP A 144 20.72 27.43 -19.38
N SER A 145 21.91 27.43 -18.80
CA SER A 145 22.22 27.98 -17.48
C SER A 145 23.00 29.29 -17.54
N PHE A 146 23.45 29.67 -18.74
CA PHE A 146 24.15 30.91 -19.04
C PHE A 146 23.20 31.91 -19.73
N ASP A 147 23.58 33.19 -19.69
CA ASP A 147 22.83 34.35 -20.18
C ASP A 147 23.70 35.02 -21.25
N ASN A 148 23.48 34.68 -22.54
CA ASN A 148 24.31 35.24 -23.63
C ASN A 148 23.79 36.61 -24.10
N ASP A 149 22.49 36.91 -23.94
CA ASP A 149 21.88 38.17 -24.38
C ASP A 149 21.91 39.31 -23.33
N ALA A 150 22.31 38.98 -22.09
CA ALA A 150 22.37 39.84 -20.90
C ALA A 150 21.00 40.37 -20.43
N LEU A 151 19.90 39.72 -20.79
CA LEU A 151 18.52 40.09 -20.43
C LEU A 151 18.03 39.41 -19.14
N GLN A 152 18.84 38.58 -18.48
CA GLN A 152 18.53 37.90 -17.21
C GLN A 152 17.31 36.97 -17.31
N ASN A 153 17.18 36.29 -18.45
CA ASN A 153 16.05 35.40 -18.76
C ASN A 153 16.33 33.90 -18.46
N ASN A 154 17.53 33.57 -17.94
CA ASN A 154 18.04 32.23 -17.65
C ASN A 154 18.22 32.00 -16.12
N PRO A 155 18.29 30.74 -15.61
CA PRO A 155 18.27 29.48 -16.36
C PRO A 155 16.92 29.20 -17.02
N ILE A 156 16.99 28.87 -18.31
CA ILE A 156 15.83 28.72 -19.19
C ILE A 156 15.73 27.28 -19.69
N ILE A 157 14.49 26.77 -19.72
CA ILE A 157 14.16 25.51 -20.37
C ILE A 157 13.39 25.88 -21.64
N ALA A 158 14.03 25.72 -22.79
CA ALA A 158 13.57 26.21 -24.09
C ALA A 158 13.35 25.07 -25.09
N VAL A 159 12.37 25.25 -25.99
CA VAL A 159 11.96 24.22 -26.96
C VAL A 159 12.06 24.76 -28.37
N MET A 160 12.78 24.05 -29.24
CA MET A 160 12.92 24.37 -30.65
C MET A 160 12.67 23.13 -31.51
N VAL A 161 11.94 23.32 -32.61
CA VAL A 161 11.75 22.30 -33.64
C VAL A 161 12.35 22.83 -34.94
N ASN A 162 13.28 22.05 -35.49
CA ASN A 162 14.06 22.37 -36.68
C ASN A 162 13.76 21.31 -37.75
N ASP A 163 13.80 21.72 -39.02
CA ASP A 163 13.57 20.90 -40.21
C ASP A 163 14.89 20.54 -40.93
N GLY A 164 16.01 20.87 -40.30
CA GLY A 164 17.37 20.72 -40.84
C GLY A 164 17.86 21.95 -41.62
N THR A 165 17.08 23.04 -41.70
CA THR A 165 17.47 24.24 -42.49
C THR A 165 18.02 25.39 -41.65
N LYS A 166 17.77 25.42 -40.35
CA LYS A 166 18.13 26.54 -39.45
C LYS A 166 19.37 26.20 -38.61
N THR A 167 20.23 27.18 -38.39
CA THR A 167 21.28 27.18 -37.36
C THR A 167 20.75 27.77 -36.06
N TYR A 168 21.31 27.39 -34.92
CA TYR A 168 20.91 27.93 -33.61
C TYR A 168 21.49 29.35 -33.40
N ASP A 169 20.66 30.30 -32.95
CA ASP A 169 21.09 31.69 -32.70
C ASP A 169 21.79 31.84 -31.34
N HIS A 170 23.03 31.33 -31.26
CA HIS A 170 23.87 31.35 -30.06
C HIS A 170 24.05 32.74 -29.39
N PRO A 171 24.22 33.85 -30.12
CA PRO A 171 24.31 35.19 -29.50
C PRO A 171 23.05 35.69 -28.79
N HIS A 172 21.89 35.05 -29.00
CA HIS A 172 20.60 35.50 -28.46
C HIS A 172 19.78 34.34 -27.84
N ASP A 173 20.44 33.27 -27.38
CA ASP A 173 19.82 32.09 -26.76
C ASP A 173 18.67 31.46 -27.58
N GLY A 174 18.75 31.51 -28.91
CA GLY A 174 17.72 31.01 -29.81
C GLY A 174 16.44 31.87 -29.86
N THR A 175 16.50 33.13 -29.40
CA THR A 175 15.37 34.07 -29.40
C THR A 175 14.75 34.21 -30.80
N GLY A 176 13.42 34.08 -30.88
CA GLY A 176 12.68 34.05 -32.15
C GLY A 176 12.72 32.70 -32.90
N GLN A 177 13.56 31.75 -32.48
CA GLN A 177 13.55 30.36 -32.96
C GLN A 177 12.80 29.41 -32.01
N ILE A 178 12.82 29.74 -30.71
CA ILE A 178 12.10 29.04 -29.64
C ILE A 178 10.57 29.08 -29.88
N GLN A 179 9.92 27.93 -29.75
CA GLN A 179 8.47 27.75 -29.90
C GLN A 179 7.72 27.76 -28.54
N GLY A 180 8.44 27.53 -27.45
CA GLY A 180 7.93 27.62 -26.09
C GLY A 180 9.06 27.44 -25.08
N SER A 181 8.97 28.10 -23.93
CA SER A 181 9.97 28.02 -22.87
C SER A 181 9.36 28.24 -21.48
N CYS A 182 10.14 27.97 -20.43
CA CYS A 182 9.91 28.48 -19.10
C CYS A 182 11.23 28.81 -18.39
N ILE A 183 11.23 29.84 -17.54
CA ILE A 183 12.36 30.12 -16.64
C ILE A 183 12.23 29.19 -15.44
N ARG A 184 13.25 28.36 -15.21
CA ARG A 184 13.36 27.43 -14.07
C ARG A 184 14.81 27.19 -13.74
N ASP A 185 15.22 27.63 -12.55
CA ASP A 185 16.51 27.23 -11.98
C ASP A 185 16.53 25.71 -11.75
N PHE A 186 17.49 25.04 -12.39
CA PHE A 186 17.76 23.60 -12.32
C PHE A 186 19.17 23.27 -11.82
N ARG A 187 19.97 24.27 -11.44
CA ARG A 187 21.41 24.15 -11.16
C ARG A 187 21.67 24.03 -9.66
N ASN A 188 22.68 23.25 -9.25
CA ASN A 188 23.10 23.06 -7.85
C ASN A 188 21.94 22.69 -6.90
N LYS A 189 20.99 21.88 -7.37
CA LYS A 189 19.81 21.47 -6.61
C LYS A 189 20.13 20.33 -5.62
N PRO A 190 19.49 20.30 -4.44
CA PRO A 190 19.76 19.26 -3.43
C PRO A 190 19.34 17.86 -3.89
N PHE A 191 18.35 17.77 -4.79
CA PHE A 191 17.98 16.54 -5.48
C PHE A 191 18.13 16.73 -7.01
N ALA A 192 18.37 15.64 -7.74
CA ALA A 192 18.40 15.66 -9.20
C ALA A 192 17.04 16.14 -9.75
N ILE A 193 17.07 17.06 -10.72
CA ILE A 193 15.86 17.57 -11.37
C ILE A 193 15.27 16.52 -12.31
N ARG A 194 13.98 16.62 -12.59
CA ARG A 194 13.26 15.63 -13.41
C ARG A 194 12.41 16.31 -14.47
N LEU A 195 12.59 15.93 -15.73
CA LEU A 195 11.90 16.45 -16.89
C LEU A 195 10.96 15.39 -17.44
N LYS A 196 9.70 15.78 -17.65
CA LYS A 196 8.69 14.95 -18.30
C LYS A 196 8.27 15.65 -19.59
N ILE A 197 8.53 15.00 -20.73
CA ILE A 197 8.26 15.52 -22.07
C ILE A 197 7.24 14.59 -22.72
N GLU A 198 6.01 15.09 -22.91
CA GLU A 198 4.89 14.33 -23.46
C GLU A 198 4.56 14.86 -24.86
N TYR A 199 4.61 14.00 -25.87
CA TYR A 199 4.20 14.30 -27.24
C TYR A 199 3.03 13.39 -27.61
N ILE A 200 1.82 13.95 -27.60
CA ILE A 200 0.57 13.21 -27.79
C ILE A 200 -0.34 14.03 -28.73
N ASN A 201 -0.79 13.41 -29.83
CA ASN A 201 -1.70 14.00 -30.82
C ASN A 201 -1.21 15.36 -31.38
N GLN A 202 0.10 15.48 -31.65
CA GLN A 202 0.79 16.71 -32.09
C GLN A 202 0.79 17.85 -31.04
N GLY A 203 0.34 17.60 -29.80
CA GLY A 203 0.59 18.45 -28.65
C GLY A 203 1.88 18.02 -27.94
N LEU A 204 2.83 18.94 -27.80
CA LEU A 204 4.04 18.77 -27.01
C LEU A 204 3.89 19.51 -25.67
N ALA A 205 4.05 18.83 -24.55
CA ALA A 205 3.99 19.41 -23.20
C ALA A 205 5.23 19.04 -22.39
N ILE A 206 5.74 20.00 -21.60
CA ILE A 206 6.89 19.79 -20.72
C ILE A 206 6.52 20.14 -19.28
N TYR A 207 6.90 19.24 -18.37
CA TYR A 207 6.76 19.37 -16.94
C TYR A 207 8.12 19.17 -16.25
N VAL A 208 8.35 19.88 -15.16
CA VAL A 208 9.67 20.01 -14.50
C VAL A 208 9.50 19.83 -12.99
N ASN A 209 10.23 18.89 -12.40
CA ASN A 209 10.50 18.87 -10.96
C ASN A 209 11.83 19.60 -10.73
N ASN A 210 11.78 20.69 -9.96
CA ASN A 210 12.89 21.62 -9.75
C ASN A 210 13.96 21.15 -8.73
N GLY A 211 13.88 19.90 -8.26
CA GLY A 211 14.91 19.29 -7.39
C GLY A 211 14.95 19.85 -5.96
N ILE A 212 13.94 20.61 -5.52
CA ILE A 212 13.82 21.17 -4.16
C ILE A 212 13.23 20.16 -3.15
N SER A 213 12.66 19.06 -3.64
CA SER A 213 12.10 17.97 -2.82
C SER A 213 12.46 16.59 -3.36
N GLN A 214 12.44 15.60 -2.47
CA GLN A 214 12.66 14.19 -2.81
C GLN A 214 11.39 13.49 -3.34
N ASP A 215 10.25 14.18 -3.44
CA ASP A 215 9.07 13.64 -4.10
C ASP A 215 9.28 13.65 -5.61
N ASP A 216 9.63 12.48 -6.14
CA ASP A 216 9.85 12.21 -7.55
C ASP A 216 8.62 12.48 -8.45
N ASN A 217 7.44 12.74 -7.88
CA ASN A 217 6.19 13.05 -8.60
C ASN A 217 5.81 14.55 -8.56
N ALA A 218 6.57 15.40 -7.87
CA ALA A 218 6.29 16.83 -7.70
C ALA A 218 6.62 17.66 -8.97
N PHE A 219 5.94 17.36 -10.08
CA PHE A 219 6.08 18.05 -11.36
C PHE A 219 5.30 19.37 -11.41
N GLU A 220 5.98 20.45 -11.78
CA GLU A 220 5.36 21.71 -12.20
C GLU A 220 5.16 21.75 -13.72
N PHE A 221 4.18 22.52 -14.19
CA PHE A 221 4.03 22.81 -15.62
C PHE A 221 5.09 23.83 -16.08
N CYS A 222 5.77 23.55 -17.20
CA CYS A 222 6.73 24.45 -17.83
C CYS A 222 6.12 25.12 -19.06
N THR A 223 5.84 24.35 -20.12
CA THR A 223 5.32 24.89 -21.38
C THR A 223 4.52 23.85 -22.16
N ARG A 224 3.70 24.30 -23.12
CA ARG A 224 2.93 23.46 -24.05
C ARG A 224 2.85 24.13 -25.41
N ILE A 225 3.04 23.36 -26.47
CA ILE A 225 3.00 23.79 -27.87
C ILE A 225 2.12 22.80 -28.63
N ASP A 226 1.01 23.28 -29.21
CA ASP A 226 0.06 22.46 -29.95
C ASP A 226 0.28 22.59 -31.47
N GLY A 227 0.11 21.47 -32.21
CA GLY A 227 0.32 21.42 -33.67
C GLY A 227 1.78 21.18 -34.09
N VAL A 228 2.63 20.73 -33.17
CA VAL A 228 4.03 20.37 -33.44
C VAL A 228 4.10 19.16 -34.35
N LYS A 229 4.95 19.21 -35.38
CA LYS A 229 5.18 18.11 -36.33
C LYS A 229 6.60 17.59 -36.18
N LEU A 230 6.75 16.40 -35.62
CA LEU A 230 8.02 15.69 -35.49
C LEU A 230 8.14 14.56 -36.53
N PRO A 231 9.36 14.11 -36.89
CA PRO A 231 9.54 12.94 -37.75
C PRO A 231 8.95 11.68 -37.09
N LYS A 232 8.30 10.81 -37.87
CA LYS A 232 7.68 9.56 -37.39
C LYS A 232 8.67 8.54 -36.81
N THR A 233 9.94 8.67 -37.18
CA THR A 233 11.05 7.83 -36.73
C THR A 233 12.21 8.74 -36.33
N GLY A 234 12.74 8.55 -35.13
CA GLY A 234 13.86 9.37 -34.64
C GLY A 234 14.67 8.68 -33.56
N TYR A 235 15.92 9.07 -33.45
CA TYR A 235 16.84 8.72 -32.39
C TYR A 235 16.59 9.62 -31.18
N LEU A 236 16.78 9.08 -29.98
CA LEU A 236 16.74 9.81 -28.73
C LEU A 236 18.17 10.07 -28.26
N GLY A 237 18.41 11.21 -27.64
CA GLY A 237 19.75 11.58 -27.19
C GLY A 237 19.79 12.68 -26.15
N VAL A 238 20.95 12.81 -25.52
CA VAL A 238 21.33 13.93 -24.65
C VAL A 238 22.73 14.38 -25.06
N SER A 239 22.95 15.69 -25.16
CA SER A 239 24.28 16.28 -25.33
C SER A 239 24.47 17.44 -24.36
N ALA A 240 25.72 17.72 -23.97
CA ALA A 240 26.04 18.85 -23.10
C ALA A 240 27.35 19.51 -23.52
N GLU A 241 27.50 20.77 -23.12
CA GLU A 241 28.69 21.58 -23.37
C GLU A 241 29.03 22.42 -22.14
N THR A 242 30.33 22.62 -21.90
CA THR A 242 30.86 23.52 -20.88
C THR A 242 31.71 24.63 -21.50
N GLY A 243 31.44 25.87 -21.11
CA GLY A 243 32.12 27.05 -21.65
C GLY A 243 33.37 27.42 -20.86
N GLY A 244 33.44 28.68 -20.44
CA GLY A 244 34.38 29.14 -19.41
C GLY A 244 33.88 28.88 -17.98
N LEU A 245 32.59 28.58 -17.81
CA LEU A 245 32.07 27.89 -16.63
C LEU A 245 32.24 26.36 -16.78
N ALA A 246 32.23 25.65 -15.66
CA ALA A 246 32.65 24.25 -15.60
C ALA A 246 31.72 23.47 -14.67
N ASP A 247 30.76 22.78 -15.28
CA ASP A 247 29.65 22.10 -14.61
C ASP A 247 29.63 20.60 -14.96
N ASP A 248 29.39 19.77 -13.96
CA ASP A 248 29.08 18.35 -14.11
C ASP A 248 27.63 18.22 -14.61
N HIS A 249 27.44 17.60 -15.78
CA HIS A 249 26.13 17.30 -16.35
C HIS A 249 25.87 15.78 -16.30
N ASP A 250 25.24 15.31 -15.22
CA ASP A 250 24.99 13.89 -14.97
C ASP A 250 23.53 13.52 -15.31
N VAL A 251 23.32 12.46 -16.09
CA VAL A 251 22.00 11.87 -16.38
C VAL A 251 21.89 10.53 -15.66
N LEU A 252 20.98 10.42 -14.70
CA LEU A 252 20.82 9.26 -13.82
C LEU A 252 19.79 8.26 -14.37
N GLU A 253 18.80 8.76 -15.10
CA GLU A 253 17.66 8.00 -15.61
C GLU A 253 17.11 8.68 -16.87
N PHE A 254 16.83 7.89 -17.89
CA PHE A 254 16.18 8.31 -19.13
C PHE A 254 15.20 7.20 -19.50
N LEU A 255 13.89 7.40 -19.26
CA LEU A 255 12.86 6.40 -19.55
C LEU A 255 11.98 6.82 -20.72
N THR A 256 11.88 5.95 -21.71
CA THR A 256 11.04 6.14 -22.91
C THR A 256 9.79 5.28 -22.83
N ASN A 257 8.64 5.89 -23.10
CA ASN A 257 7.35 5.21 -23.15
C ASN A 257 6.62 5.58 -24.45
N THR A 258 6.03 4.60 -25.12
CA THR A 258 5.18 4.78 -26.30
C THR A 258 3.71 4.65 -25.91
N TYR A 259 2.82 5.25 -26.70
CA TYR A 259 1.37 5.12 -26.55
C TYR A 259 0.75 4.61 -27.86
N SER A 260 -0.21 3.69 -27.77
CA SER A 260 -0.88 3.12 -28.95
C SER A 260 -2.41 3.22 -28.88
N ASP A 261 -3.03 3.55 -30.02
CA ASP A 261 -4.45 3.89 -30.17
C ASP A 261 -5.37 2.70 -30.53
N LYS A 262 -4.85 1.48 -30.73
CA LYS A 262 -5.67 0.39 -31.29
C LYS A 262 -5.53 -0.96 -30.59
N GLN A 263 -6.70 -1.58 -30.43
CA GLN A 263 -6.86 -3.03 -30.41
C GLN A 263 -6.26 -3.61 -31.70
N ALA A 264 -5.04 -4.17 -31.60
CA ALA A 264 -4.42 -4.93 -32.68
C ALA A 264 -4.84 -6.41 -32.55
N THR A 265 -5.57 -6.91 -33.55
CA THR A 265 -6.16 -8.25 -33.54
C THR A 265 -5.10 -9.36 -33.56
N ALA A 266 -5.46 -10.55 -33.07
CA ALA A 266 -4.58 -11.71 -33.02
C ALA A 266 -4.07 -12.13 -34.42
N GLN A 267 -2.77 -11.92 -34.67
CA GLN A 267 -2.03 -12.57 -35.77
C GLN A 267 -0.50 -12.62 -35.61
N ASN A 268 0.11 -11.86 -34.69
CA ASN A 268 1.58 -11.76 -34.54
C ASN A 268 2.21 -12.65 -33.45
N GLN A 269 1.48 -13.58 -32.82
CA GLN A 269 2.01 -14.38 -31.70
C GLN A 269 3.11 -15.38 -32.11
N ALA A 270 3.06 -15.92 -33.33
CA ALA A 270 4.02 -16.93 -33.80
C ALA A 270 5.48 -16.43 -33.89
N ALA A 271 5.70 -15.12 -34.01
CA ALA A 271 7.05 -14.53 -34.08
C ALA A 271 7.57 -14.02 -32.72
N THR A 272 6.69 -13.88 -31.72
CA THR A 272 7.07 -13.40 -30.38
C THR A 272 7.54 -14.51 -29.46
N ASP A 273 7.00 -15.74 -29.59
CA ASP A 273 7.33 -16.85 -28.68
C ASP A 273 8.78 -17.35 -28.84
N GLU A 274 9.32 -17.34 -30.06
CA GLU A 274 10.73 -17.67 -30.32
C GLU A 274 11.68 -16.62 -29.72
N GLN A 275 11.34 -15.34 -29.85
CA GLN A 275 12.10 -14.25 -29.22
C GLN A 275 12.01 -14.31 -27.69
N ALA A 276 10.83 -14.60 -27.13
CA ALA A 276 10.62 -14.76 -25.70
C ALA A 276 11.42 -15.95 -25.13
N ARG A 277 11.49 -17.08 -25.84
CA ARG A 277 12.41 -18.18 -25.51
C ARG A 277 13.86 -17.73 -25.49
N LYS A 278 14.31 -17.07 -26.56
CA LYS A 278 15.71 -16.62 -26.66
C LYS A 278 16.09 -15.63 -25.55
N TYR A 279 15.22 -14.68 -25.22
CA TYR A 279 15.46 -13.75 -24.09
C TYR A 279 15.49 -14.48 -22.73
N LYS A 280 14.74 -15.56 -22.55
CA LYS A 280 14.79 -16.40 -21.34
C LYS A 280 16.09 -17.20 -21.26
N GLU A 281 16.53 -17.77 -22.38
CA GLU A 281 17.80 -18.51 -22.50
C GLU A 281 19.02 -17.57 -22.30
N GLU A 282 18.95 -16.33 -22.77
CA GLU A 282 19.93 -15.26 -22.50
C GLU A 282 19.95 -14.85 -21.01
N TYR A 283 18.78 -14.67 -20.37
CA TYR A 283 18.66 -14.33 -18.95
C TYR A 283 19.21 -15.43 -18.02
N GLU A 284 18.82 -16.69 -18.26
CA GLU A 284 19.33 -17.86 -17.50
C GLU A 284 20.83 -18.10 -17.68
N THR A 285 21.41 -17.58 -18.76
CA THR A 285 22.87 -17.59 -18.97
C THR A 285 23.53 -16.47 -18.18
N TYR A 286 22.96 -15.27 -18.19
CA TYR A 286 23.45 -14.13 -17.39
C TYR A 286 23.48 -14.41 -15.89
N GLU A 287 22.42 -15.00 -15.30
CA GLU A 287 22.43 -15.36 -13.86
C GLU A 287 23.48 -16.42 -13.54
N ARG A 288 23.71 -17.38 -14.45
CA ARG A 288 24.73 -18.43 -14.28
C ARG A 288 26.14 -17.85 -14.30
N ASP A 289 26.42 -16.93 -15.22
CA ASP A 289 27.71 -16.24 -15.32
C ASP A 289 27.93 -15.24 -14.17
N LEU A 290 26.87 -14.59 -13.68
CA LEU A 290 26.93 -13.73 -12.49
C LEU A 290 27.27 -14.54 -11.23
N LYS A 291 26.58 -15.67 -11.02
CA LYS A 291 26.86 -16.57 -9.88
C LYS A 291 28.26 -17.16 -9.95
N LYS A 292 28.71 -17.57 -11.15
CA LYS A 292 30.09 -18.00 -11.37
C LYS A 292 31.11 -16.90 -11.05
N GLN A 293 30.85 -15.65 -11.43
CA GLN A 293 31.73 -14.53 -11.06
C GLN A 293 31.76 -14.27 -9.55
N GLN A 294 30.67 -14.50 -8.83
CA GLN A 294 30.65 -14.44 -7.35
C GLN A 294 31.49 -15.59 -6.75
N ASP A 295 31.29 -16.83 -7.21
CA ASP A 295 32.05 -18.00 -6.76
C ASP A 295 33.56 -17.84 -7.04
N ASP A 296 33.94 -17.34 -8.22
CA ASP A 296 35.34 -17.14 -8.62
C ASP A 296 35.99 -15.99 -7.85
N TYR A 297 35.29 -14.85 -7.66
CA TYR A 297 35.75 -13.75 -6.79
C TYR A 297 35.97 -14.21 -5.34
N GLN A 298 35.10 -15.08 -4.82
CA GLN A 298 35.21 -15.61 -3.46
C GLN A 298 36.31 -16.67 -3.30
N LYS A 299 36.76 -17.31 -4.39
CA LYS A 299 38.00 -18.14 -4.43
C LYS A 299 39.26 -17.29 -4.51
N GLU A 300 39.21 -16.15 -5.20
CA GLU A 300 40.33 -15.21 -5.35
C GLU A 300 40.58 -14.38 -4.07
N HIS A 301 39.56 -14.19 -3.22
CA HIS A 301 39.67 -13.41 -1.97
C HIS A 301 39.21 -14.21 -0.73
N PRO A 302 39.87 -15.33 -0.38
CA PRO A 302 39.48 -16.18 0.76
C PRO A 302 39.65 -15.49 2.13
N ASP A 303 40.41 -14.39 2.19
CA ASP A 303 40.67 -13.63 3.41
C ASP A 303 39.46 -12.82 3.90
N LEU A 304 38.49 -12.54 3.03
CA LEU A 304 37.33 -11.68 3.29
C LEU A 304 36.16 -12.43 3.96
N THR A 305 36.44 -13.31 4.92
CA THR A 305 35.42 -14.11 5.63
C THR A 305 34.69 -13.31 6.72
N THR A 306 33.82 -12.39 6.31
CA THR A 306 32.67 -11.97 7.14
C THR A 306 31.44 -11.76 6.26
N PRO A 307 30.28 -12.37 6.57
CA PRO A 307 29.04 -11.97 5.91
C PRO A 307 28.71 -10.51 6.24
N TYR A 308 28.30 -9.74 5.24
CA TYR A 308 27.97 -8.32 5.38
C TYR A 308 26.79 -8.13 6.36
N ASN A 309 27.10 -7.82 7.62
CA ASN A 309 26.12 -7.74 8.69
C ASN A 309 25.55 -6.32 8.82
N GLU A 310 24.63 -5.99 7.91
CA GLU A 310 23.92 -4.71 7.80
C GLU A 310 23.16 -4.28 9.08
N LYS A 311 23.03 -5.18 10.08
CA LYS A 311 22.29 -4.95 11.33
C LYS A 311 23.19 -4.59 12.54
N ALA A 312 24.48 -4.38 12.33
CA ALA A 312 25.46 -4.24 13.42
C ALA A 312 25.80 -2.79 13.85
N LEU A 313 25.15 -1.76 13.29
CA LEU A 313 25.38 -0.37 13.70
C LEU A 313 24.32 0.10 14.72
N PHE A 314 24.74 0.31 15.97
CA PHE A 314 23.89 0.92 17.00
C PHE A 314 23.85 2.45 16.80
N GLU A 315 22.66 3.00 16.57
CA GLU A 315 22.41 4.45 16.62
C GLU A 315 22.70 4.97 18.04
N SER A 316 23.59 5.96 18.18
CA SER A 316 23.88 6.54 19.49
C SER A 316 22.79 7.50 19.95
N GLU A 317 22.74 7.80 21.25
CA GLU A 317 21.81 8.77 21.82
C GLU A 317 21.98 10.16 21.17
N TYR A 318 23.23 10.53 20.82
CA TYR A 318 23.55 11.75 20.10
C TYR A 318 23.04 11.74 18.65
N ASP A 319 23.22 10.64 17.91
CA ASP A 319 22.70 10.51 16.53
C ASP A 319 21.17 10.63 16.52
N ARG A 320 20.52 10.06 17.53
CA ARG A 320 19.06 10.08 17.68
C ARG A 320 18.53 11.48 18.00
N GLU A 321 19.18 12.21 18.91
CA GLU A 321 18.82 13.62 19.17
C GLU A 321 19.14 14.51 17.95
N PHE A 322 20.26 14.26 17.24
CA PHE A 322 20.62 15.00 16.03
C PHE A 322 19.63 14.78 14.89
N ARG A 323 19.18 13.54 14.65
CA ARG A 323 18.08 13.26 13.69
C ARG A 323 16.81 14.00 14.09
N THR A 324 16.47 14.07 15.38
CA THR A 324 15.31 14.81 15.88
C THR A 324 15.43 16.34 15.64
N ILE A 325 16.66 16.89 15.62
CA ILE A 325 16.90 18.28 15.19
C ILE A 325 16.65 18.43 13.68
N LEU A 326 17.18 17.51 12.86
CA LEU A 326 17.02 17.55 11.39
C LEU A 326 15.55 17.39 10.96
N GLU A 327 14.81 16.48 11.60
CA GLU A 327 13.35 16.33 11.44
C GLU A 327 12.63 17.66 11.79
N GLY A 328 13.06 18.33 12.86
CA GLY A 328 12.55 19.65 13.23
C GLY A 328 12.89 20.77 12.25
N GLN A 329 14.08 20.73 11.63
CA GLN A 329 14.45 21.67 10.56
C GLN A 329 13.63 21.46 9.29
N ASP A 330 13.35 20.21 8.90
CA ASP A 330 12.47 19.95 7.75
C ASP A 330 11.02 20.35 8.06
N GLN A 331 10.52 20.11 9.27
CA GLN A 331 9.20 20.59 9.68
C GLN A 331 9.09 22.13 9.66
N ILE A 332 10.17 22.84 10.00
CA ILE A 332 10.29 24.30 9.82
C ILE A 332 10.24 24.67 8.33
N ARG A 333 11.03 23.99 7.49
CA ARG A 333 11.09 24.23 6.04
C ARG A 333 9.74 24.01 5.36
N LEU A 334 9.08 22.90 5.62
CA LEU A 334 7.75 22.56 5.10
C LEU A 334 6.69 23.58 5.54
N SER A 335 6.79 24.09 6.78
CA SER A 335 5.90 25.16 7.26
C SER A 335 6.11 26.47 6.49
N LEU A 336 7.36 26.85 6.22
CA LEU A 336 7.70 28.04 5.43
C LEU A 336 7.25 27.90 3.97
N THR A 337 7.49 26.75 3.31
CA THR A 337 7.02 26.50 1.93
C THR A 337 5.48 26.47 1.85
N SER A 338 4.79 26.04 2.90
CA SER A 338 3.32 26.09 2.99
C SER A 338 2.79 27.52 3.14
N ILE A 339 3.50 28.39 3.88
CA ILE A 339 3.18 29.82 3.98
C ILE A 339 3.44 30.53 2.65
N ASP A 340 4.59 30.28 2.03
CA ASP A 340 4.99 30.87 0.75
C ASP A 340 4.03 30.51 -0.39
N ARG A 341 3.72 29.22 -0.58
CA ARG A 341 2.71 28.77 -1.56
C ARG A 341 1.34 29.42 -1.34
N LYS A 342 0.90 29.60 -0.09
CA LYS A 342 -0.34 30.33 0.24
C LYS A 342 -0.25 31.83 -0.03
N MET A 343 0.91 32.45 0.19
CA MET A 343 1.12 33.87 -0.10
C MET A 343 1.11 34.14 -1.61
N ILE A 344 1.75 33.28 -2.41
CA ILE A 344 1.70 33.30 -3.87
C ILE A 344 0.25 33.10 -4.36
N GLU A 345 -0.50 32.16 -3.79
CA GLU A 345 -1.91 31.96 -4.13
C GLU A 345 -2.78 33.20 -3.78
N LEU A 346 -2.53 33.84 -2.63
CA LEU A 346 -3.20 35.07 -2.23
C LEU A 346 -2.86 36.25 -3.15
N LEU A 347 -1.58 36.46 -3.46
CA LEU A 347 -1.12 37.50 -4.38
C LEU A 347 -1.77 37.34 -5.76
N GLY A 348 -1.64 36.15 -6.37
CA GLY A 348 -2.26 35.83 -7.65
C GLY A 348 -3.80 35.77 -7.62
N ARG A 349 -4.46 35.89 -6.46
CA ARG A 349 -5.92 36.11 -6.34
C ARG A 349 -6.27 37.59 -6.19
N VAL A 350 -5.52 38.34 -5.38
CA VAL A 350 -5.65 39.80 -5.24
C VAL A 350 -5.39 40.50 -6.57
N GLU A 351 -4.39 40.05 -7.32
CA GLU A 351 -4.04 40.55 -8.65
C GLU A 351 -5.18 40.33 -9.67
N ARG A 352 -5.86 39.17 -9.64
CA ARG A 352 -7.06 38.90 -10.45
C ARG A 352 -8.28 39.76 -10.05
N ILE A 353 -8.41 40.10 -8.76
CA ILE A 353 -9.45 41.02 -8.27
C ILE A 353 -9.12 42.47 -8.68
N SER A 354 -7.83 42.81 -8.78
CA SER A 354 -7.34 44.11 -9.26
C SER A 354 -7.52 44.28 -10.77
N SER A 355 -7.10 43.29 -11.58
CA SER A 355 -7.21 43.36 -13.04
C SER A 355 -8.66 43.44 -13.54
N THR A 356 -9.57 42.66 -12.93
CA THR A 356 -11.03 42.75 -13.19
C THR A 356 -11.68 44.07 -12.72
N THR A 357 -10.90 44.97 -12.11
CA THR A 357 -11.32 46.34 -11.77
C THR A 357 -10.72 47.40 -12.71
N GLY A 358 -9.68 47.06 -13.50
CA GLY A 358 -9.05 47.98 -14.46
C GLY A 358 -9.80 48.16 -15.77
N GLU A 359 -10.44 47.11 -16.29
CA GLU A 359 -11.05 47.11 -17.64
C GLU A 359 -12.32 47.97 -17.80
N GLN A 360 -12.87 48.54 -16.73
CA GLN A 360 -14.10 49.35 -16.80
C GLN A 360 -13.90 50.85 -17.10
N GLN A 361 -12.67 51.35 -17.25
CA GLN A 361 -12.43 52.77 -17.59
C GLN A 361 -12.11 53.05 -19.07
N GLN A 362 -12.00 52.04 -19.93
CA GLN A 362 -11.83 52.24 -21.38
C GLN A 362 -12.67 51.25 -22.19
N ILE A 363 -13.88 51.66 -22.56
CA ILE A 363 -14.50 51.51 -23.89
C ILE A 363 -15.84 52.25 -23.88
N THR A 364 -16.00 53.20 -24.80
CA THR A 364 -17.25 53.93 -25.02
C THR A 364 -17.92 53.43 -26.31
N GLY A 365 -19.21 53.07 -26.24
CA GLY A 365 -20.06 52.94 -27.43
C GLY A 365 -20.66 51.55 -27.71
N LYS A 366 -21.91 51.38 -27.25
CA LYS A 366 -22.97 50.50 -27.76
C LYS A 366 -22.88 48.96 -27.61
N ASP A 367 -24.08 48.44 -27.34
CA ASP A 367 -24.64 47.12 -27.66
C ASP A 367 -23.90 45.86 -27.19
N ARG A 368 -24.25 45.41 -25.97
CA ARG A 368 -24.45 43.97 -25.66
C ARG A 368 -25.38 43.74 -24.47
N THR A 369 -26.16 42.66 -24.54
CA THR A 369 -27.07 42.19 -23.48
C THR A 369 -26.28 41.47 -22.38
N GLY A 370 -26.44 41.90 -21.11
CA GLY A 370 -25.66 41.40 -19.98
C GLY A 370 -26.22 40.13 -19.31
N ILE A 371 -25.31 39.35 -18.71
CA ILE A 371 -25.59 38.25 -17.76
C ILE A 371 -24.93 38.63 -16.42
N PRO A 372 -25.52 38.35 -15.23
CA PRO A 372 -25.02 38.88 -13.96
C PRO A 372 -23.66 38.29 -13.54
N THR A 373 -22.71 39.15 -13.18
CA THR A 373 -21.32 38.78 -12.84
C THR A 373 -21.00 38.77 -11.32
N ASP A 374 -21.89 39.29 -10.47
CA ASP A 374 -21.58 39.57 -9.05
C ASP A 374 -21.37 38.34 -8.17
N VAL A 375 -21.98 37.20 -8.50
CA VAL A 375 -21.93 35.98 -7.66
C VAL A 375 -20.50 35.44 -7.53
N ALA A 376 -19.70 35.52 -8.60
CA ALA A 376 -18.29 35.11 -8.57
C ALA A 376 -17.46 36.01 -7.65
N ARG A 377 -17.64 37.33 -7.74
CA ARG A 377 -16.88 38.34 -6.98
C ARG A 377 -17.06 38.15 -5.47
N ILE A 378 -18.29 37.86 -5.02
CA ILE A 378 -18.59 37.59 -3.61
C ILE A 378 -17.96 36.26 -3.15
N GLN A 379 -17.93 35.21 -3.99
CA GLN A 379 -17.29 33.95 -3.62
C GLN A 379 -15.76 34.11 -3.46
N ASP A 380 -15.09 34.81 -4.37
CA ASP A 380 -13.64 34.95 -4.31
C ASP A 380 -13.15 35.87 -3.18
N ILE A 381 -13.92 36.92 -2.81
CA ILE A 381 -13.65 37.71 -1.60
C ILE A 381 -13.74 36.82 -0.34
N ASN A 382 -14.77 35.98 -0.22
CA ASN A 382 -14.90 35.06 0.93
C ASN A 382 -13.80 33.99 0.95
N ARG A 383 -13.33 33.52 -0.22
CA ARG A 383 -12.17 32.60 -0.32
C ARG A 383 -10.87 33.27 0.13
N VAL A 384 -10.62 34.53 -0.24
CA VAL A 384 -9.45 35.30 0.23
C VAL A 384 -9.49 35.50 1.76
N ILE A 385 -10.65 35.82 2.33
CA ILE A 385 -10.82 35.93 3.80
C ILE A 385 -10.51 34.61 4.51
N ASN A 386 -11.02 33.48 3.99
CA ASN A 386 -10.75 32.16 4.56
C ASN A 386 -9.28 31.75 4.43
N ALA A 387 -8.65 31.98 3.28
CA ALA A 387 -7.23 31.71 3.07
C ALA A 387 -6.34 32.54 4.00
N ASN A 388 -6.70 33.81 4.26
CA ASN A 388 -5.99 34.64 5.23
C ASN A 388 -6.13 34.12 6.68
N ASN A 389 -7.34 33.69 7.08
CA ASN A 389 -7.56 33.06 8.39
C ASN A 389 -6.75 31.76 8.57
N ASP A 390 -6.68 30.92 7.53
CA ASP A 390 -5.88 29.68 7.57
C ASP A 390 -4.37 29.94 7.46
N MET A 391 -3.94 31.04 6.85
CA MET A 391 -2.56 31.51 6.92
C MET A 391 -2.20 31.92 8.37
N SER A 392 -3.04 32.72 9.04
CA SER A 392 -2.84 33.09 10.46
C SER A 392 -2.75 31.86 11.37
N ARG A 393 -3.60 30.84 11.16
CA ARG A 393 -3.51 29.55 11.88
C ARG A 393 -2.19 28.81 11.60
N THR A 394 -1.71 28.82 10.35
CA THR A 394 -0.44 28.19 9.97
C THR A 394 0.75 28.85 10.68
N VAL A 395 0.77 30.20 10.73
CA VAL A 395 1.80 30.97 11.46
C VAL A 395 1.73 30.71 12.98
N GLN A 396 0.53 30.56 13.56
CA GLN A 396 0.37 30.19 14.97
C GLN A 396 0.93 28.78 15.27
N SER A 397 0.71 27.78 14.40
CA SER A 397 1.32 26.46 14.60
C SER A 397 2.84 26.49 14.45
N PHE A 398 3.38 27.31 13.54
CA PHE A 398 4.82 27.48 13.34
C PHE A 398 5.51 28.06 14.58
N ALA A 399 4.91 29.07 15.24
CA ALA A 399 5.39 29.62 16.50
C ALA A 399 5.46 28.59 17.65
N GLN A 400 4.55 27.61 17.64
CA GLN A 400 4.55 26.51 18.61
C GLN A 400 5.69 25.51 18.34
N VAL A 401 5.94 25.13 17.07
CA VAL A 401 7.05 24.25 16.67
C VAL A 401 8.40 24.87 17.04
N LEU A 402 8.60 26.16 16.75
CA LEU A 402 9.81 26.90 17.16
C LEU A 402 10.03 26.92 18.68
N THR A 403 8.96 26.77 19.48
CA THR A 403 9.05 26.75 20.94
C THR A 403 9.48 25.39 21.49
N ASP A 404 8.96 24.30 20.94
CA ASP A 404 9.39 22.94 21.29
C ASP A 404 10.84 22.68 20.84
N LEU A 405 11.21 23.11 19.62
CA LEU A 405 12.57 22.97 19.10
C LEU A 405 13.60 23.77 19.94
N GLN A 406 13.24 24.96 20.40
CA GLN A 406 14.07 25.74 21.33
C GLN A 406 14.24 25.04 22.70
N GLN A 407 13.20 24.35 23.19
CA GLN A 407 13.27 23.60 24.45
C GLN A 407 14.22 22.39 24.32
N LYS A 408 14.13 21.65 23.21
CA LYS A 408 15.05 20.52 22.91
C LYS A 408 16.51 20.96 22.80
N LEU A 409 16.78 22.06 22.07
CA LEU A 409 18.13 22.64 21.95
C LEU A 409 18.72 23.10 23.31
N ASN A 410 17.89 23.42 24.30
CA ASN A 410 18.37 23.77 25.64
C ASN A 410 18.72 22.53 26.47
N ASN A 411 17.92 21.46 26.39
CA ASN A 411 18.21 20.19 27.06
C ASN A 411 19.53 19.58 26.55
N LEU A 412 19.70 19.54 25.23
CA LEU A 412 20.85 18.91 24.58
C LEU A 412 22.19 19.56 24.99
N GLN A 413 22.22 20.89 25.19
CA GLN A 413 23.42 21.55 25.68
C GLN A 413 23.64 21.41 27.19
N ALA A 414 22.59 21.17 27.98
CA ALA A 414 22.78 20.73 29.36
C ALA A 414 23.47 19.35 29.41
N ASN A 415 23.13 18.43 28.49
CA ASN A 415 23.78 17.13 28.35
C ASN A 415 25.25 17.28 27.91
N ILE A 416 25.55 18.10 26.89
CA ILE A 416 26.94 18.38 26.45
C ILE A 416 27.78 18.96 27.60
N ASN A 417 27.26 19.94 28.34
CA ASN A 417 27.99 20.58 29.44
C ASN A 417 28.24 19.60 30.62
N ASN A 418 27.33 18.65 30.88
CA ASN A 418 27.46 17.70 31.98
C ASN A 418 28.55 16.63 31.74
N ASN A 419 28.85 16.30 30.48
CA ASN A 419 29.84 15.27 30.14
C ASN A 419 31.31 15.74 30.22
N GLN A 420 31.57 17.00 30.57
CA GLN A 420 32.93 17.51 30.82
C GLN A 420 33.35 17.34 32.30
N ARG A 421 33.75 16.12 32.68
CA ARG A 421 34.51 15.86 33.91
C ARG A 421 35.69 14.93 33.64
N PRO A 422 36.92 15.25 34.11
CA PRO A 422 38.09 14.41 33.88
C PRO A 422 38.08 13.17 34.77
N LEU A 423 38.34 12.01 34.17
CA LEU A 423 38.65 10.75 34.86
C LEU A 423 39.97 10.17 34.33
N GLY A 424 40.60 9.30 35.11
CA GLY A 424 42.02 8.95 34.98
C GLY A 424 42.43 8.18 33.73
N ALA A 425 43.72 8.22 33.42
CA ALA A 425 44.32 7.54 32.27
C ALA A 425 44.11 6.01 32.33
N GLY A 426 43.64 5.42 31.23
CA GLY A 426 43.47 3.96 31.15
C GLY A 426 42.76 3.39 29.92
N GLN A 427 41.97 4.20 29.18
CA GLN A 427 41.29 3.74 27.95
C GLN A 427 41.04 4.90 26.98
N GLN A 428 41.26 4.66 25.68
CA GLN A 428 40.74 5.54 24.62
C GLN A 428 39.35 5.06 24.22
N VAL A 429 38.35 5.94 24.35
CA VAL A 429 37.05 5.80 23.70
C VAL A 429 37.03 6.77 22.53
N VAL A 430 36.69 6.29 21.33
CA VAL A 430 36.51 7.15 20.15
C VAL A 430 35.13 7.83 20.27
N THR A 431 35.11 9.01 20.90
CA THR A 431 33.91 9.86 20.96
C THR A 431 33.82 10.71 19.69
N SER A 432 32.65 10.71 19.04
CA SER A 432 32.34 11.59 17.92
C SER A 432 32.33 13.06 18.37
N ASN A 433 33.25 13.87 17.84
CA ASN A 433 33.34 15.30 18.13
C ASN A 433 32.20 16.07 17.43
N VAL A 434 31.02 16.13 18.06
CA VAL A 434 29.98 17.09 17.69
C VAL A 434 30.36 18.45 18.27
N ASP A 435 30.69 19.40 17.39
CA ASP A 435 31.28 20.67 17.82
C ASP A 435 30.24 21.58 18.49
N GLY A 436 30.50 21.95 19.75
CA GLY A 436 29.54 22.69 20.59
C GLY A 436 29.24 24.11 20.09
N THR A 437 30.11 24.63 19.21
CA THR A 437 29.92 25.86 18.42
C THR A 437 28.62 25.80 17.59
N VAL A 438 28.43 24.75 16.80
CA VAL A 438 27.30 24.58 15.87
C VAL A 438 25.96 24.56 16.61
N VAL A 439 25.90 23.91 17.78
CA VAL A 439 24.68 23.86 18.61
C VAL A 439 24.32 25.25 19.18
N ASN A 440 25.31 26.09 19.46
CA ASN A 440 25.07 27.48 19.87
C ASN A 440 24.57 28.35 18.70
N GLU A 441 25.18 28.23 17.52
CA GLU A 441 24.75 28.98 16.32
C GLU A 441 23.30 28.68 15.93
N ILE A 442 22.93 27.38 15.91
CA ILE A 442 21.55 26.95 15.65
C ILE A 442 20.57 27.53 16.69
N ARG A 443 20.97 27.62 17.98
CA ARG A 443 20.11 28.24 19.02
C ARG A 443 19.85 29.73 18.77
N GLU A 444 20.87 30.50 18.40
CA GLU A 444 20.69 31.94 18.15
C GLU A 444 19.87 32.21 16.88
N ILE A 445 20.04 31.39 15.83
CA ILE A 445 19.17 31.43 14.64
C ILE A 445 17.70 31.13 15.02
N VAL A 446 17.44 30.09 15.81
CA VAL A 446 16.08 29.73 16.24
C VAL A 446 15.46 30.82 17.14
N LYS A 447 16.24 31.45 18.03
CA LYS A 447 15.80 32.61 18.81
C LYS A 447 15.38 33.79 17.92
N MET A 448 16.18 34.09 16.89
CA MET A 448 15.93 35.19 15.95
C MET A 448 14.61 34.98 15.20
N ILE A 449 14.46 33.82 14.53
CA ILE A 449 13.24 33.45 13.78
C ILE A 449 12.00 33.48 14.68
N LYS A 450 12.11 33.02 15.93
CA LYS A 450 11.01 33.06 16.90
C LYS A 450 10.60 34.49 17.30
N SER A 451 11.56 35.41 17.42
CA SER A 451 11.29 36.83 17.71
C SER A 451 10.48 37.50 16.59
N GLU A 452 10.89 37.28 15.34
CA GLU A 452 10.21 37.81 14.15
C GLU A 452 8.83 37.18 13.97
N THR A 453 8.71 35.85 14.13
CA THR A 453 7.43 35.13 14.07
C THR A 453 6.44 35.66 15.09
N ASN A 454 6.85 35.90 16.34
CA ASN A 454 5.98 36.48 17.37
C ASN A 454 5.53 37.91 17.02
N THR A 455 6.41 38.69 16.38
CA THR A 455 6.09 40.05 15.92
C THR A 455 5.07 40.04 14.76
N LEU A 456 5.16 39.06 13.86
CA LEU A 456 4.15 38.82 12.82
C LEU A 456 2.80 38.38 13.40
N VAL A 457 2.81 37.47 14.40
CA VAL A 457 1.59 37.05 15.11
C VAL A 457 0.88 38.22 15.78
N GLN A 458 1.62 39.16 16.41
CA GLN A 458 0.98 40.36 16.99
C GLN A 458 0.42 41.30 15.92
N LYS A 459 1.11 41.50 14.79
CA LYS A 459 0.56 42.30 13.67
C LYS A 459 -0.72 41.69 13.09
N SER A 460 -0.83 40.36 13.06
CA SER A 460 -2.02 39.63 12.60
C SER A 460 -3.29 39.83 13.46
N LEU A 461 -3.19 40.43 14.65
CA LEU A 461 -4.31 40.55 15.60
C LEU A 461 -5.01 41.92 15.59
N ASN A 462 -4.50 42.91 14.85
CA ASN A 462 -5.09 44.25 14.74
C ASN A 462 -5.84 44.42 13.40
N PRO A 463 -7.19 44.46 13.37
CA PRO A 463 -7.95 44.60 12.14
C PRO A 463 -7.90 46.04 11.58
N MET A 464 -7.56 46.17 10.29
CA MET A 464 -7.72 47.43 9.55
C MET A 464 -9.20 47.78 9.36
N LYS A 465 -9.54 49.07 9.46
CA LYS A 465 -10.88 49.59 9.14
C LYS A 465 -10.97 49.89 7.65
N CYS A 466 -11.92 49.26 6.95
CA CYS A 466 -12.25 49.62 5.56
C CYS A 466 -13.03 50.95 5.50
N PRO A 467 -12.83 51.78 4.45
CA PRO A 467 -13.57 53.02 4.28
C PRO A 467 -15.01 52.79 3.79
N THR A 468 -15.94 53.64 4.23
CA THR A 468 -17.34 53.62 3.81
C THR A 468 -17.54 54.39 2.50
N VAL A 469 -18.15 53.75 1.50
CA VAL A 469 -18.65 54.41 0.27
C VAL A 469 -20.18 54.54 0.36
N THR A 470 -20.71 55.68 -0.05
CA THR A 470 -22.14 56.02 0.03
C THR A 470 -22.97 55.37 -1.07
N ALA A 471 -24.25 55.10 -0.77
CA ALA A 471 -25.15 54.42 -1.66
C ALA A 471 -25.63 55.28 -2.85
N ALA A 472 -25.84 54.61 -3.98
CA ALA A 472 -26.76 55.02 -5.04
C ALA A 472 -27.70 53.84 -5.33
N ASN A 473 -28.96 54.11 -5.65
CA ASN A 473 -29.96 53.06 -5.89
C ASN A 473 -29.76 52.39 -7.25
N ASP A 474 -29.99 51.07 -7.33
CA ASP A 474 -31.09 50.61 -8.19
C ASP A 474 -31.67 49.27 -7.69
N SER A 475 -32.65 48.72 -8.43
CA SER A 475 -33.75 47.94 -7.89
C SER A 475 -33.99 46.63 -8.67
N SER A 476 -33.85 45.46 -7.99
CA SER A 476 -34.42 44.16 -8.44
C SER A 476 -34.16 42.98 -7.48
N CYS A 477 -34.25 43.18 -6.16
CA CYS A 477 -34.26 42.06 -5.20
C CYS A 477 -35.64 41.92 -4.53
N VAL A 478 -36.21 40.71 -4.53
CA VAL A 478 -37.43 40.40 -3.77
C VAL A 478 -37.09 40.44 -2.29
N GLY A 479 -37.51 41.51 -1.61
CA GLY A 479 -37.19 41.73 -0.20
C GLY A 479 -37.65 40.59 0.71
N THR A 480 -36.94 40.40 1.82
CA THR A 480 -37.29 39.41 2.85
C THR A 480 -38.73 39.54 3.35
N PHE A 481 -39.29 40.76 3.35
CA PHE A 481 -40.71 40.98 3.64
C PHE A 481 -41.64 40.27 2.64
N THR A 482 -41.43 40.43 1.33
CA THR A 482 -42.25 39.79 0.28
C THR A 482 -42.09 38.27 0.29
N PHE A 483 -40.87 37.77 0.56
CA PHE A 483 -40.60 36.34 0.75
C PHE A 483 -41.33 35.76 1.97
N MET A 484 -41.29 36.45 3.11
CA MET A 484 -42.03 36.06 4.32
C MET A 484 -43.55 36.12 4.12
N CYS A 485 -44.07 37.12 3.40
CA CYS A 485 -45.47 37.19 3.01
C CYS A 485 -45.88 36.00 2.12
N ALA A 486 -45.03 35.56 1.19
CA ALA A 486 -45.29 34.37 0.39
C ALA A 486 -45.33 33.09 1.24
N ILE A 487 -44.41 32.93 2.19
CA ILE A 487 -44.41 31.80 3.14
C ILE A 487 -45.67 31.81 4.02
N VAL A 488 -46.04 32.97 4.58
CA VAL A 488 -47.26 33.11 5.39
C VAL A 488 -48.52 32.80 4.57
N LEU A 489 -48.61 33.27 3.32
CA LEU A 489 -49.71 32.93 2.42
C LEU A 489 -49.76 31.42 2.11
N GLN A 490 -48.60 30.79 1.89
CA GLN A 490 -48.49 29.35 1.63
C GLN A 490 -48.88 28.51 2.87
N ILE A 491 -48.54 28.98 4.07
CA ILE A 491 -48.98 28.38 5.35
C ILE A 491 -50.50 28.56 5.53
N ILE A 492 -51.07 29.73 5.22
CA ILE A 492 -52.53 29.95 5.27
C ILE A 492 -53.26 29.04 4.27
N ILE A 493 -52.71 28.84 3.07
CA ILE A 493 -53.27 27.91 2.07
C ILE A 493 -53.17 26.45 2.56
N LEU A 494 -52.06 26.06 3.20
CA LEU A 494 -51.92 24.72 3.80
C LEU A 494 -52.89 24.51 4.98
N ILE A 495 -53.02 25.47 5.88
CA ILE A 495 -53.98 25.43 7.00
C ILE A 495 -55.41 25.41 6.45
N GLY A 496 -55.73 26.21 5.43
CA GLY A 496 -57.02 26.20 4.75
C GLY A 496 -57.32 24.86 4.06
N PHE A 497 -56.33 24.24 3.43
CA PHE A 497 -56.45 22.90 2.83
C PHE A 497 -56.65 21.81 3.89
N PHE A 498 -55.91 21.85 5.01
CA PHE A 498 -56.10 20.93 6.13
C PHE A 498 -57.45 21.16 6.82
N ALA A 499 -57.88 22.41 7.02
CA ALA A 499 -59.19 22.74 7.57
C ALA A 499 -60.32 22.27 6.64
N TYR A 500 -60.23 22.50 5.34
CA TYR A 500 -61.17 21.99 4.33
C TYR A 500 -61.23 20.45 4.33
N LYS A 501 -60.07 19.78 4.40
CA LYS A 501 -59.97 18.32 4.51
C LYS A 501 -60.60 17.80 5.80
N ASN A 502 -60.39 18.48 6.93
CA ASN A 502 -60.92 18.08 8.23
C ASN A 502 -62.43 18.37 8.34
N GLN A 503 -62.91 19.50 7.83
CA GLN A 503 -64.33 19.85 7.73
C GLN A 503 -65.10 18.93 6.78
N ARG A 504 -64.43 18.40 5.73
CA ARG A 504 -64.95 17.34 4.86
C ARG A 504 -64.91 15.95 5.52
N SER A 505 -64.05 15.73 6.51
CA SER A 505 -64.04 14.53 7.35
C SER A 505 -65.14 14.56 8.41
N ASN A 506 -65.36 15.71 9.05
CA ASN A 506 -66.38 15.91 10.09
C ASN A 506 -67.82 16.10 9.54
N ARG A 507 -68.06 15.89 8.25
CA ARG A 507 -69.41 16.05 7.65
C ARG A 507 -70.28 14.79 7.65
N ASN A 508 -69.75 13.64 8.11
CA ASN A 508 -70.52 12.42 8.39
C ASN A 508 -70.31 11.97 9.84
N SER A 509 -71.27 12.32 10.69
CA SER A 509 -71.47 11.84 12.06
C SER A 509 -72.99 11.66 12.19
N TYR A 510 -73.57 10.65 12.83
CA TYR A 510 -73.11 9.70 13.85
C TYR A 510 -73.71 8.27 13.54
N PRO A 511 -73.89 7.35 14.52
CA PRO A 511 -72.86 6.47 15.06
C PRO A 511 -73.21 4.96 14.95
N LYS A 512 -72.23 4.09 15.24
CA LYS A 512 -72.37 2.94 16.18
C LYS A 512 -71.11 2.07 16.25
N ASP A 513 -70.34 2.26 17.32
CA ASP A 513 -70.06 1.24 18.34
C ASP A 513 -69.66 -0.19 17.92
N PHE A 514 -68.35 -0.42 18.03
CA PHE A 514 -67.76 -1.35 19.03
C PHE A 514 -67.76 -2.88 18.78
N LEU A 515 -66.97 -3.57 19.62
CA LEU A 515 -66.75 -5.03 19.75
C LEU A 515 -65.94 -5.81 18.65
N MET A 516 -64.75 -6.23 19.07
CA MET A 516 -64.23 -7.63 19.09
C MET A 516 -63.52 -8.30 17.89
N LEU A 517 -62.37 -8.89 18.27
CA LEU A 517 -61.70 -10.12 17.85
C LEU A 517 -61.50 -10.50 16.36
N SER A 518 -60.22 -10.77 16.05
CA SER A 518 -59.69 -12.08 15.58
C SER A 518 -60.62 -13.03 14.81
N ILE A 519 -60.21 -13.42 13.59
CA ILE A 519 -59.97 -14.84 13.24
C ILE A 519 -59.19 -14.99 11.90
N THR A 520 -58.59 -16.18 11.75
CA THR A 520 -57.63 -16.71 10.77
C THR A 520 -57.71 -16.39 9.26
N ARG A 521 -56.51 -16.33 8.64
CA ARG A 521 -56.09 -16.91 7.33
C ARG A 521 -57.08 -17.12 6.16
N ASN A 522 -56.64 -16.61 5.00
CA ASN A 522 -56.70 -17.22 3.65
C ASN A 522 -58.06 -17.33 2.91
N ILE A 523 -57.93 -17.76 1.64
CA ILE A 523 -58.95 -18.04 0.59
C ILE A 523 -59.42 -16.76 -0.14
N SER A 524 -59.64 -16.71 -1.46
CA SER A 524 -59.13 -17.38 -2.69
C SER A 524 -59.87 -16.75 -3.91
N THR A 525 -59.66 -17.25 -5.14
CA THR A 525 -60.51 -17.08 -6.36
C THR A 525 -60.53 -15.67 -7.02
N LYS A 526 -60.14 -15.53 -8.31
CA LYS A 526 -60.91 -15.61 -9.60
C LYS A 526 -61.78 -14.35 -9.89
N SER A 527 -62.09 -13.90 -11.12
CA SER A 527 -61.76 -14.28 -12.54
C SER A 527 -62.25 -13.15 -13.51
N VAL A 528 -62.69 -13.46 -14.77
CA VAL A 528 -63.41 -12.56 -15.76
C VAL A 528 -62.48 -11.55 -16.49
N LEU A 529 -62.36 -11.35 -17.82
CA LEU A 529 -62.79 -11.92 -19.15
C LEU A 529 -61.53 -11.92 -20.10
N PHE A 530 -61.40 -12.37 -21.37
CA PHE A 530 -62.15 -12.29 -22.66
C PHE A 530 -62.32 -10.86 -23.25
N SER A 531 -62.25 -10.58 -24.56
CA SER A 531 -61.75 -11.31 -25.77
C SER A 531 -61.77 -10.39 -27.01
N PHE A 532 -60.99 -10.65 -28.09
CA PHE A 532 -61.46 -10.62 -29.50
C PHE A 532 -60.39 -11.11 -30.54
N VAL A 533 -60.84 -11.93 -31.50
CA VAL A 533 -60.34 -12.28 -32.87
C VAL A 533 -58.98 -11.67 -33.32
N SER A 534 -57.99 -12.43 -33.81
CA SER A 534 -58.06 -13.25 -35.05
C SER A 534 -57.16 -14.51 -35.11
N ARG A 535 -57.34 -15.32 -36.17
CA ARG A 535 -56.81 -16.69 -36.34
C ARG A 535 -55.58 -16.77 -37.26
N ARG A 536 -54.65 -17.68 -36.94
CA ARG A 536 -54.34 -18.87 -37.78
C ARG A 536 -53.60 -19.94 -36.96
N SER A 537 -53.87 -21.20 -37.24
CA SER A 537 -53.35 -22.36 -36.50
C SER A 537 -52.52 -23.25 -37.43
N CYS A 538 -51.49 -23.92 -36.91
CA CYS A 538 -51.45 -25.39 -36.96
C CYS A 538 -50.38 -26.03 -36.07
N ARG A 539 -50.72 -27.26 -35.62
CA ARG A 539 -49.85 -28.39 -35.21
C ARG A 539 -48.71 -28.17 -34.22
N ILE A 540 -48.98 -28.64 -33.00
CA ILE A 540 -48.02 -29.29 -32.11
C ILE A 540 -47.40 -30.52 -32.83
N LEU A 541 -46.11 -30.76 -32.58
CA LEU A 541 -45.53 -32.11 -32.55
C LEU A 541 -44.93 -32.30 -31.16
N THR A 542 -45.30 -33.39 -30.49
CA THR A 542 -44.69 -33.83 -29.23
C THR A 542 -43.45 -34.66 -29.55
N ALA A 543 -42.29 -34.27 -29.01
CA ALA A 543 -41.11 -35.11 -28.99
C ALA A 543 -40.91 -35.66 -27.57
N GLU A 544 -40.78 -36.97 -27.44
CA GLU A 544 -40.53 -37.64 -26.17
C GLU A 544 -39.05 -37.49 -25.79
N ALA A 545 -38.77 -37.10 -24.54
CA ALA A 545 -37.41 -36.99 -24.05
C ALA A 545 -36.89 -38.36 -23.60
N SER A 546 -36.07 -39.00 -24.43
CA SER A 546 -35.30 -40.19 -24.02
C SER A 546 -34.40 -39.83 -22.82
N PRO A 547 -34.21 -40.74 -21.84
CA PRO A 547 -33.11 -40.59 -20.90
C PRO A 547 -31.78 -40.59 -21.66
N ALA A 548 -30.87 -39.68 -21.31
CA ALA A 548 -29.51 -39.68 -21.84
C ALA A 548 -28.72 -40.87 -21.27
N SER A 549 -27.78 -41.42 -22.05
CA SER A 549 -26.85 -42.43 -21.55
C SER A 549 -25.89 -41.82 -20.51
N LYS A 550 -25.41 -42.63 -19.55
CA LYS A 550 -24.44 -42.20 -18.54
C LYS A 550 -23.18 -41.58 -19.16
N GLU A 551 -22.73 -42.18 -20.25
CA GLU A 551 -21.57 -41.75 -21.04
C GLU A 551 -21.76 -40.32 -21.59
N GLN A 552 -22.97 -39.98 -22.06
CA GLN A 552 -23.30 -38.62 -22.49
C GLN A 552 -23.33 -37.64 -21.31
N GLN A 553 -23.81 -38.06 -20.15
CA GLN A 553 -23.78 -37.24 -18.92
C GLN A 553 -22.35 -36.98 -18.43
N GLU A 554 -21.46 -37.97 -18.47
CA GLU A 554 -20.03 -37.79 -18.17
C GLU A 554 -19.35 -36.86 -19.18
N ILE A 555 -19.60 -37.04 -20.47
CA ILE A 555 -19.06 -36.18 -21.54
C ILE A 555 -19.50 -34.72 -21.36
N ASP A 556 -20.76 -34.48 -21.00
CA ASP A 556 -21.28 -33.13 -20.81
C ASP A 556 -20.86 -32.52 -19.46
N GLU A 557 -20.66 -33.32 -18.40
CA GLU A 557 -19.94 -32.87 -17.18
C GLU A 557 -18.49 -32.45 -17.49
N ILE A 558 -17.77 -33.22 -18.30
CA ILE A 558 -16.38 -32.93 -18.70
C ILE A 558 -16.32 -31.60 -19.48
N LYS A 559 -17.25 -31.37 -20.41
CA LYS A 559 -17.36 -30.09 -21.13
C LYS A 559 -17.66 -28.91 -20.20
N VAL A 560 -18.59 -29.08 -19.25
CA VAL A 560 -18.93 -28.03 -18.27
C VAL A 560 -17.73 -27.71 -17.37
N LYS A 561 -16.96 -28.73 -16.94
CA LYS A 561 -15.69 -28.54 -16.21
C LYS A 561 -14.67 -27.78 -17.08
N GLN A 562 -14.47 -28.18 -18.33
CA GLN A 562 -13.57 -27.51 -19.27
C GLN A 562 -13.94 -26.05 -19.55
N GLN A 563 -15.23 -25.72 -19.76
CA GLN A 563 -15.66 -24.33 -19.89
C GLN A 563 -15.37 -23.52 -18.62
N LYS A 564 -15.59 -24.10 -17.43
CA LYS A 564 -15.35 -23.42 -16.16
C LYS A 564 -13.86 -23.15 -15.89
N TYR A 565 -12.98 -24.07 -16.30
CA TYR A 565 -11.53 -23.83 -16.31
C TYR A 565 -11.15 -22.71 -17.29
N GLN A 566 -11.70 -22.70 -18.51
CA GLN A 566 -11.44 -21.65 -19.50
C GLN A 566 -11.99 -20.27 -19.10
N GLU A 567 -12.98 -20.19 -18.21
CA GLU A 567 -13.42 -18.94 -17.60
C GLU A 567 -12.47 -18.50 -16.46
N LEU A 568 -11.94 -19.43 -15.67
CA LEU A 568 -10.91 -19.13 -14.65
C LEU A 568 -9.59 -18.66 -15.28
N GLU A 569 -9.14 -19.27 -16.39
CA GLU A 569 -7.98 -18.79 -17.15
C GLU A 569 -8.19 -17.38 -17.70
N LYS A 570 -9.43 -16.97 -18.02
CA LYS A 570 -9.74 -15.60 -18.45
C LYS A 570 -9.75 -14.57 -17.32
N LEU A 571 -9.70 -14.99 -16.05
CA LEU A 571 -9.48 -14.11 -14.91
C LEU A 571 -7.98 -13.89 -14.57
N GLN A 572 -7.05 -14.38 -15.41
CA GLN A 572 -5.59 -14.25 -15.22
C GLN A 572 -5.10 -12.79 -15.05
N SER A 573 -5.13 -12.35 -13.81
CA SER A 573 -4.40 -11.18 -13.29
C SER A 573 -4.01 -11.34 -11.82
N ARG A 574 -4.53 -12.37 -11.13
CA ARG A 574 -4.30 -12.64 -9.70
C ARG A 574 -4.27 -14.16 -9.45
N PRO A 575 -3.34 -14.67 -8.62
CA PRO A 575 -3.30 -16.09 -8.26
C PRO A 575 -4.44 -16.48 -7.30
N LEU A 576 -4.78 -17.76 -7.28
CA LEU A 576 -5.75 -18.34 -6.34
C LEU A 576 -5.22 -18.26 -4.90
N TYR A 577 -6.09 -18.05 -3.90
CA TYR A 577 -5.63 -17.81 -2.53
C TYR A 577 -5.79 -19.03 -1.61
N LEU A 578 -4.68 -19.75 -1.39
CA LEU A 578 -4.59 -20.95 -0.55
C LEU A 578 -3.54 -20.79 0.56
N ASP A 579 -3.51 -19.62 1.19
CA ASP A 579 -2.61 -19.31 2.32
C ASP A 579 -3.35 -18.73 3.54
N ALA A 580 -4.56 -19.22 3.80
CA ALA A 580 -5.45 -18.70 4.85
C ALA A 580 -4.83 -18.65 6.27
N GLN A 581 -3.83 -19.50 6.58
CA GLN A 581 -3.11 -19.47 7.86
C GLN A 581 -2.14 -18.29 8.01
N ALA A 582 -1.66 -17.67 6.93
CA ALA A 582 -0.89 -16.43 7.01
C ALA A 582 -1.84 -15.25 7.27
N THR A 583 -2.90 -15.12 6.46
CA THR A 583 -4.01 -14.20 6.74
C THR A 583 -5.27 -14.64 6.00
N THR A 584 -6.43 -14.34 6.56
CA THR A 584 -7.69 -14.37 5.81
C THR A 584 -7.93 -13.04 5.07
N PRO A 585 -8.71 -13.03 3.97
CA PRO A 585 -9.39 -11.82 3.50
C PRO A 585 -10.40 -11.34 4.58
N MET A 586 -10.79 -10.06 4.54
CA MET A 586 -11.84 -9.55 5.43
C MET A 586 -13.22 -9.97 4.89
N ASP A 587 -14.11 -10.41 5.77
CA ASP A 587 -15.50 -10.68 5.39
C ASP A 587 -16.23 -9.35 5.06
N PRO A 588 -16.99 -9.24 3.96
CA PRO A 588 -17.69 -7.99 3.62
C PRO A 588 -18.63 -7.49 4.73
N ARG A 589 -19.22 -8.40 5.52
CA ARG A 589 -20.10 -8.06 6.67
C ARG A 589 -19.34 -7.50 7.87
N VAL A 590 -18.03 -7.76 7.94
CA VAL A 590 -17.14 -7.13 8.92
C VAL A 590 -16.81 -5.71 8.48
N LEU A 591 -16.44 -5.51 7.21
CA LEU A 591 -16.11 -4.19 6.68
C LEU A 591 -17.28 -3.20 6.83
N ASP A 592 -18.50 -3.65 6.52
CA ASP A 592 -19.73 -2.84 6.66
C ASP A 592 -19.93 -2.33 8.11
N GLN A 593 -19.71 -3.18 9.12
CA GLN A 593 -19.77 -2.76 10.54
C GLN A 593 -18.62 -1.82 10.94
N MET A 594 -17.49 -1.81 10.24
CA MET A 594 -16.34 -0.93 10.55
C MET A 594 -16.50 0.50 10.00
N LEU A 595 -17.06 0.66 8.80
CA LEU A 595 -17.10 1.93 8.07
C LEU A 595 -17.75 3.12 8.83
N PRO A 596 -18.83 2.96 9.62
CA PRO A 596 -19.39 4.06 10.40
C PRO A 596 -18.38 4.70 11.37
N TYR A 597 -17.57 3.87 12.03
CA TYR A 597 -16.57 4.31 13.01
C TYR A 597 -15.32 4.91 12.38
N MET A 598 -15.14 4.76 11.07
CA MET A 598 -14.08 5.42 10.29
C MET A 598 -14.52 6.75 9.66
N THR A 599 -15.82 7.09 9.72
CA THR A 599 -16.40 8.22 8.96
C THR A 599 -17.14 9.24 9.83
N HIS A 600 -18.06 8.80 10.69
CA HIS A 600 -18.92 9.70 11.47
C HIS A 600 -19.05 9.33 12.96
N LEU A 601 -18.77 8.08 13.33
CA LEU A 601 -18.67 7.61 14.73
C LEU A 601 -17.19 7.50 15.16
N TYR A 602 -16.37 8.50 14.81
CA TYR A 602 -14.91 8.52 14.94
C TYR A 602 -14.39 8.85 16.36
N GLY A 603 -15.23 8.74 17.39
CA GLY A 603 -14.90 9.22 18.72
C GLY A 603 -13.79 8.43 19.43
N ASN A 604 -13.03 9.12 20.29
CA ASN A 604 -12.15 8.45 21.23
C ASN A 604 -13.02 7.86 22.38
N PRO A 605 -13.02 6.53 22.59
CA PRO A 605 -13.86 5.90 23.62
C PRO A 605 -13.47 6.29 25.06
N HIS A 606 -12.28 6.86 25.26
CA HIS A 606 -11.83 7.34 26.57
C HIS A 606 -12.39 8.74 26.90
N SER A 607 -13.04 9.43 25.95
CA SER A 607 -13.66 10.75 26.15
C SER A 607 -15.02 10.67 26.84
N ARG A 608 -15.01 10.55 28.18
CA ARG A 608 -16.22 10.38 29.01
C ARG A 608 -17.18 11.58 29.08
N THR A 609 -16.89 12.70 28.43
CA THR A 609 -17.64 13.96 28.58
C THR A 609 -18.62 14.29 27.46
N HIS A 610 -18.63 13.54 26.35
CA HIS A 610 -19.44 13.88 25.17
C HIS A 610 -19.91 12.65 24.37
N ALA A 611 -21.01 12.82 23.61
CA ALA A 611 -21.69 11.75 22.86
C ALA A 611 -20.76 10.84 22.04
N PHE A 612 -19.88 11.41 21.21
CA PHE A 612 -18.93 10.63 20.38
C PHE A 612 -18.09 9.61 21.16
N GLY A 613 -17.76 9.91 22.43
CA GLY A 613 -17.01 9.01 23.31
C GLY A 613 -17.89 7.89 23.84
N TRP A 614 -19.08 8.22 24.34
CA TRP A 614 -20.08 7.24 24.83
C TRP A 614 -20.54 6.27 23.73
N GLU A 615 -20.71 6.76 22.50
CA GLU A 615 -21.05 5.94 21.32
C GLU A 615 -19.94 4.95 20.98
N SER A 616 -18.68 5.38 21.07
CA SER A 616 -17.49 4.56 20.80
C SER A 616 -17.21 3.56 21.92
N GLU A 617 -17.37 3.95 23.18
CA GLU A 617 -17.27 3.09 24.37
C GLU A 617 -18.33 1.98 24.32
N LYS A 618 -19.58 2.33 23.98
CA LYS A 618 -20.68 1.36 23.77
C LYS A 618 -20.36 0.35 22.66
N ALA A 619 -19.84 0.82 21.52
CA ALA A 619 -19.46 -0.06 20.41
C ALA A 619 -18.34 -1.05 20.79
N ILE A 620 -17.35 -0.59 21.56
CA ILE A 620 -16.26 -1.43 22.06
C ILE A 620 -16.76 -2.49 23.05
N GLU A 621 -17.62 -2.14 24.01
CA GLU A 621 -18.15 -3.16 24.94
C GLU A 621 -19.10 -4.15 24.24
N THR A 622 -19.91 -3.71 23.26
CA THR A 622 -20.70 -4.63 22.42
C THR A 622 -19.79 -5.59 21.61
N ALA A 623 -18.67 -5.11 21.07
CA ALA A 623 -17.69 -5.98 20.42
C ALA A 623 -17.02 -6.94 21.43
N ARG A 624 -16.73 -6.46 22.64
CA ARG A 624 -16.15 -7.27 23.74
C ARG A 624 -17.09 -8.41 24.16
N GLU A 625 -18.40 -8.15 24.18
CA GLU A 625 -19.43 -9.18 24.38
C GLU A 625 -19.43 -10.23 23.25
N LYS A 626 -19.38 -9.82 21.98
CA LYS A 626 -19.29 -10.74 20.84
C LYS A 626 -18.04 -11.65 20.91
N VAL A 627 -16.88 -11.09 21.26
CA VAL A 627 -15.63 -11.85 21.43
C VAL A 627 -15.73 -12.84 22.60
N ALA A 628 -16.25 -12.41 23.75
CA ALA A 628 -16.37 -13.26 24.93
C ALA A 628 -17.35 -14.43 24.72
N LYS A 629 -18.48 -14.16 24.06
CA LYS A 629 -19.52 -15.14 23.74
C LYS A 629 -19.03 -16.25 22.81
N LEU A 630 -18.04 -16.00 21.95
CA LEU A 630 -17.46 -17.02 21.06
C LEU A 630 -16.65 -18.08 21.82
N ILE A 631 -16.02 -17.73 22.95
CA ILE A 631 -15.12 -18.62 23.71
C ILE A 631 -15.67 -19.05 25.09
N ASN A 632 -16.94 -18.75 25.36
CA ASN A 632 -17.64 -18.91 26.65
C ASN A 632 -16.95 -18.21 27.85
N ALA A 633 -16.51 -16.97 27.65
CA ALA A 633 -15.89 -16.11 28.68
C ALA A 633 -16.84 -15.02 29.21
N GLU A 634 -16.52 -14.39 30.35
CA GLU A 634 -17.12 -13.08 30.65
C GLU A 634 -16.57 -12.00 29.70
N PRO A 635 -17.36 -10.98 29.28
CA PRO A 635 -16.82 -9.78 28.63
C PRO A 635 -15.76 -9.08 29.50
N LYS A 636 -15.83 -9.28 30.82
CA LYS A 636 -14.85 -8.75 31.77
C LYS A 636 -13.51 -9.51 31.76
N GLU A 637 -13.37 -10.61 31.03
CA GLU A 637 -12.10 -11.35 30.89
C GLU A 637 -11.37 -11.02 29.57
N ILE A 638 -11.98 -10.26 28.65
CA ILE A 638 -11.39 -9.89 27.36
C ILE A 638 -10.66 -8.55 27.43
N ILE A 639 -9.41 -8.52 26.99
CA ILE A 639 -8.53 -7.35 26.81
C ILE A 639 -8.20 -7.20 25.32
N PHE A 640 -8.29 -6.00 24.75
CA PHE A 640 -7.93 -5.73 23.36
C PHE A 640 -6.44 -5.44 23.18
N THR A 641 -5.87 -5.95 22.09
CA THR A 641 -4.45 -5.86 21.72
C THR A 641 -4.30 -5.60 20.21
N SER A 642 -3.10 -5.32 19.70
CA SER A 642 -2.84 -5.22 18.25
C SER A 642 -2.83 -6.55 17.49
N GLY A 643 -2.90 -7.69 18.19
CA GLY A 643 -2.87 -9.02 17.58
C GLY A 643 -2.39 -10.10 18.54
N ALA A 644 -2.46 -11.36 18.11
CA ALA A 644 -1.98 -12.49 18.92
C ALA A 644 -0.49 -12.39 19.28
N THR A 645 0.35 -11.75 18.45
CA THR A 645 1.76 -11.46 18.79
C THR A 645 1.89 -10.64 20.08
N GLU A 646 1.05 -9.63 20.26
CA GLU A 646 1.02 -8.82 21.48
C GLU A 646 0.39 -9.60 22.65
N SER A 647 -0.72 -10.31 22.39
CA SER A 647 -1.40 -11.15 23.41
C SER A 647 -0.49 -12.27 23.97
N ASN A 648 0.30 -12.93 23.12
CA ASN A 648 1.28 -13.93 23.50
C ASN A 648 2.43 -13.31 24.32
N ASN A 649 2.93 -12.14 23.90
CA ASN A 649 3.97 -11.42 24.66
C ASN A 649 3.48 -11.03 26.06
N ILE A 650 2.27 -10.45 26.17
CA ILE A 650 1.65 -10.07 27.45
C ILE A 650 1.40 -11.31 28.32
N SER A 651 0.93 -12.43 27.74
CA SER A 651 0.71 -13.67 28.48
C SER A 651 2.00 -14.28 29.02
N VAL A 652 2.98 -14.48 28.14
CA VAL A 652 4.25 -15.15 28.48
C VAL A 652 5.07 -14.30 29.43
N LYS A 653 5.42 -13.07 29.03
CA LYS A 653 6.30 -12.19 29.82
C LYS A 653 5.59 -11.66 31.06
N GLY A 654 4.32 -11.29 30.95
CA GLY A 654 3.55 -10.72 32.05
C GLY A 654 3.32 -11.71 33.19
N VAL A 655 2.93 -12.96 32.91
CA VAL A 655 2.74 -13.98 33.96
C VAL A 655 4.09 -14.39 34.57
N ALA A 656 5.13 -14.59 33.75
CA ALA A 656 6.46 -14.93 34.24
C ALA A 656 7.00 -13.85 35.19
N ARG A 657 6.99 -12.58 34.78
CA ARG A 657 7.46 -11.45 35.59
C ARG A 657 6.64 -11.25 36.87
N PHE A 658 5.31 -11.30 36.81
CA PHE A 658 4.45 -11.10 37.99
C PHE A 658 4.71 -12.14 39.10
N TYR A 659 5.08 -13.37 38.75
CA TYR A 659 5.34 -14.44 39.73
C TYR A 659 6.83 -14.74 39.96
N LYS A 660 7.76 -13.92 39.41
CA LYS A 660 9.22 -14.13 39.39
C LYS A 660 9.87 -14.35 40.76
N GLU A 661 9.30 -13.79 41.83
CA GLU A 661 9.75 -14.00 43.22
C GLU A 661 9.61 -15.45 43.70
N LYS A 662 8.60 -16.17 43.20
CA LYS A 662 8.17 -17.48 43.73
C LYS A 662 8.26 -18.62 42.72
N LYS A 663 8.27 -18.29 41.43
CA LYS A 663 8.19 -19.23 40.32
C LYS A 663 9.02 -18.73 39.14
N LYS A 664 10.16 -19.37 38.89
CA LYS A 664 11.12 -19.00 37.84
C LYS A 664 11.24 -20.02 36.69
N HIS A 665 10.39 -21.04 36.67
CA HIS A 665 10.31 -22.01 35.58
C HIS A 665 9.10 -21.73 34.68
N VAL A 666 9.28 -21.85 33.36
CA VAL A 666 8.20 -21.81 32.36
C VAL A 666 8.39 -22.93 31.33
N VAL A 667 7.28 -23.45 30.80
CA VAL A 667 7.27 -24.63 29.93
C VAL A 667 6.53 -24.31 28.63
N THR A 668 7.07 -24.77 27.50
CA THR A 668 6.44 -24.58 26.19
C THR A 668 6.79 -25.71 25.21
N THR A 669 6.26 -25.69 23.98
CA THR A 669 6.61 -26.66 22.93
C THR A 669 7.67 -26.12 21.98
N GLN A 670 8.46 -26.98 21.35
CA GLN A 670 9.36 -26.60 20.25
C GLN A 670 8.60 -26.14 18.99
N THR A 671 7.30 -26.48 18.89
CA THR A 671 6.41 -26.19 17.76
C THR A 671 5.57 -24.92 17.91
N GLU A 672 5.73 -24.13 18.98
CA GLU A 672 5.00 -22.87 19.12
C GLU A 672 5.35 -21.86 18.01
N HIS A 673 4.43 -20.96 17.70
CA HIS A 673 4.72 -19.82 16.84
C HIS A 673 5.86 -18.95 17.40
N LYS A 674 6.75 -18.45 16.53
CA LYS A 674 7.97 -17.67 16.88
C LYS A 674 7.76 -16.64 18.00
N CYS A 675 6.67 -15.88 18.03
CA CYS A 675 6.43 -14.86 19.06
C CYS A 675 6.29 -15.40 20.50
N VAL A 676 5.99 -16.70 20.68
CA VAL A 676 6.07 -17.39 21.97
C VAL A 676 7.52 -17.82 22.23
N LEU A 677 8.17 -18.50 21.28
CA LEU A 677 9.57 -18.96 21.41
C LEU A 677 10.54 -17.81 21.71
N ASP A 678 10.45 -16.71 20.97
CA ASP A 678 11.27 -15.51 21.18
C ASP A 678 10.87 -14.73 22.44
N SER A 679 9.64 -14.91 22.92
CA SER A 679 9.27 -14.43 24.26
C SER A 679 9.90 -15.26 25.37
N MET A 680 10.02 -16.58 25.19
CA MET A 680 10.73 -17.46 26.11
C MET A 680 12.24 -17.20 26.12
N ARG A 681 12.88 -17.03 24.96
CA ARG A 681 14.30 -16.64 24.83
C ARG A 681 14.64 -15.35 25.58
N VAL A 682 13.75 -14.35 25.53
CA VAL A 682 13.90 -13.13 26.34
C VAL A 682 13.79 -13.45 27.84
N LEU A 683 12.89 -14.34 28.26
CA LEU A 683 12.81 -14.77 29.66
C LEU A 683 14.07 -15.57 30.11
N GLU A 684 14.71 -16.34 29.24
CA GLU A 684 16.00 -16.98 29.54
C GLU A 684 17.08 -15.94 29.86
N SER A 685 17.17 -14.87 29.04
CA SER A 685 18.07 -13.74 29.33
C SER A 685 17.70 -12.94 30.59
N GLU A 686 16.43 -12.97 31.00
CA GLU A 686 15.96 -12.41 32.27
C GLU A 686 16.20 -13.33 33.49
N GLY A 687 16.82 -14.51 33.30
CA GLY A 687 17.14 -15.46 34.37
C GLY A 687 15.98 -16.37 34.77
N PHE A 688 15.05 -16.67 33.86
CA PHE A 688 14.09 -17.77 34.01
C PHE A 688 14.65 -19.06 33.41
N LYS A 689 14.27 -20.21 33.97
CA LYS A 689 14.47 -21.51 33.33
C LYS A 689 13.30 -21.75 32.36
N VAL A 690 13.59 -21.96 31.08
CA VAL A 690 12.62 -22.45 30.10
C VAL A 690 12.84 -23.95 29.88
N THR A 691 11.75 -24.70 29.68
CA THR A 691 11.81 -26.03 29.07
C THR A 691 11.01 -26.04 27.76
N TYR A 692 11.70 -26.30 26.64
CA TYR A 692 11.11 -26.46 25.31
C TYR A 692 10.85 -27.95 25.05
N LEU A 693 9.64 -28.42 25.37
CA LEU A 693 9.22 -29.80 25.17
C LEU A 693 9.27 -30.20 23.68
N PRO A 694 9.83 -31.38 23.36
CA PRO A 694 9.71 -31.95 22.02
C PRO A 694 8.26 -32.35 21.73
N VAL A 695 8.01 -32.74 20.48
CA VAL A 695 6.76 -33.33 20.03
C VAL A 695 7.01 -34.72 19.45
N LYS A 696 5.97 -35.54 19.38
CA LYS A 696 5.98 -36.80 18.64
C LYS A 696 6.02 -36.52 17.13
N LYS A 697 6.33 -37.55 16.33
CA LYS A 697 6.41 -37.42 14.86
C LYS A 697 5.11 -36.97 14.18
N ASN A 698 3.96 -37.07 14.86
CA ASN A 698 2.66 -36.55 14.42
C ASN A 698 2.35 -35.12 14.96
N GLY A 699 3.32 -34.45 15.60
CA GLY A 699 3.17 -33.09 16.14
C GLY A 699 2.45 -33.01 17.50
N LEU A 700 1.91 -34.10 18.03
CA LEU A 700 1.29 -34.09 19.37
C LEU A 700 2.35 -34.14 20.47
N ILE A 701 2.12 -33.42 21.57
CA ILE A 701 2.97 -33.52 22.78
C ILE A 701 2.79 -34.88 23.49
N ASP A 702 3.74 -35.27 24.35
CA ASP A 702 3.47 -36.30 25.36
C ASP A 702 2.98 -35.66 26.68
N LEU A 703 1.84 -36.14 27.17
CA LEU A 703 1.25 -35.68 28.43
C LEU A 703 2.03 -36.17 29.67
N GLN A 704 2.72 -37.32 29.58
CA GLN A 704 3.58 -37.85 30.66
C GLN A 704 4.88 -37.05 30.75
N GLU A 705 5.46 -36.66 29.61
CA GLU A 705 6.64 -35.78 29.58
C GLU A 705 6.30 -34.38 30.10
N LEU A 706 5.19 -33.80 29.63
CA LEU A 706 4.66 -32.55 30.19
C LEU A 706 4.42 -32.68 31.71
N GLU A 707 3.81 -33.78 32.18
CA GLU A 707 3.62 -33.99 33.61
C GLU A 707 4.94 -34.04 34.38
N SER A 708 5.97 -34.75 33.88
CA SER A 708 7.27 -34.84 34.57
C SER A 708 7.98 -33.48 34.69
N VAL A 709 7.85 -32.63 33.67
CA VAL A 709 8.46 -31.29 33.61
C VAL A 709 7.73 -30.25 34.47
N LEU A 710 6.43 -30.42 34.75
CA LEU A 710 5.67 -29.48 35.59
C LEU A 710 6.01 -29.60 37.09
N THR A 711 7.00 -28.81 37.52
CA THR A 711 7.44 -28.65 38.92
C THR A 711 6.65 -27.56 39.68
N PRO A 712 6.69 -27.52 41.03
CA PRO A 712 6.08 -26.45 41.83
C PRO A 712 6.57 -25.03 41.48
N GLU A 713 7.81 -24.89 41.00
CA GLU A 713 8.41 -23.62 40.57
C GLU A 713 7.87 -23.10 39.23
N THR A 714 7.04 -23.88 38.53
CA THR A 714 6.53 -23.54 37.20
C THR A 714 5.43 -22.50 37.29
N SER A 715 5.64 -21.29 36.76
CA SER A 715 4.63 -20.23 36.70
C SER A 715 3.64 -20.47 35.57
N LEU A 716 4.15 -20.72 34.36
CA LEU A 716 3.36 -20.80 33.14
C LEU A 716 3.70 -22.05 32.32
N CYS A 717 2.67 -22.69 31.78
CA CYS A 717 2.75 -23.58 30.62
C CYS A 717 2.11 -22.86 29.42
N SER A 718 2.79 -22.83 28.28
CA SER A 718 2.28 -22.29 27.01
C SER A 718 2.28 -23.38 25.94
N VAL A 719 1.10 -23.80 25.49
CA VAL A 719 0.93 -24.75 24.40
C VAL A 719 -0.15 -24.23 23.46
N MET A 720 0.17 -24.04 22.18
CA MET A 720 -0.80 -23.56 21.18
C MET A 720 -1.87 -24.60 20.85
N MET A 721 -3.09 -24.15 20.58
CA MET A 721 -4.25 -25.02 20.34
C MET A 721 -4.21 -25.69 18.97
N ILE A 722 -3.96 -24.92 17.91
CA ILE A 722 -3.78 -25.42 16.54
C ILE A 722 -2.48 -24.84 15.97
N ASN A 723 -1.56 -25.70 15.53
CA ASN A 723 -0.29 -25.26 14.95
C ASN A 723 -0.48 -24.59 13.57
N ASN A 724 0.26 -23.51 13.31
CA ASN A 724 0.13 -22.68 12.11
C ASN A 724 0.85 -23.20 10.84
N GLU A 725 1.59 -24.30 10.92
CA GLU A 725 2.34 -24.88 9.80
C GLU A 725 1.80 -26.26 9.41
N ILE A 726 1.56 -27.14 10.39
CA ILE A 726 1.06 -28.52 10.19
C ILE A 726 -0.39 -28.74 10.63
N GLY A 727 -1.06 -27.74 11.23
CA GLY A 727 -2.49 -27.80 11.54
C GLY A 727 -2.90 -28.69 12.72
N VAL A 728 -1.96 -29.40 13.34
CA VAL A 728 -2.20 -30.32 14.48
C VAL A 728 -2.89 -29.61 15.65
N LEU A 729 -3.89 -30.29 16.21
CA LEU A 729 -4.73 -29.87 17.33
C LEU A 729 -4.22 -30.54 18.63
N GLN A 730 -3.70 -29.75 19.57
CA GLN A 730 -3.20 -30.29 20.84
C GLN A 730 -4.36 -30.65 21.82
N PRO A 731 -4.15 -31.59 22.76
CA PRO A 731 -5.15 -31.99 23.76
C PRO A 731 -5.30 -30.94 24.89
N ILE A 732 -5.77 -29.74 24.54
CA ILE A 732 -5.82 -28.55 25.40
C ILE A 732 -6.64 -28.76 26.68
N LYS A 733 -7.69 -29.59 26.65
CA LYS A 733 -8.53 -29.88 27.81
C LYS A 733 -7.81 -30.72 28.87
N GLU A 734 -6.99 -31.66 28.41
CA GLU A 734 -6.17 -32.56 29.22
C GLU A 734 -4.97 -31.79 29.80
N ILE A 735 -4.30 -30.97 28.96
CA ILE A 735 -3.25 -30.04 29.36
C ILE A 735 -3.75 -29.06 30.43
N GLY A 736 -4.92 -28.45 30.22
CA GLY A 736 -5.52 -27.50 31.17
C GLY A 736 -5.91 -28.16 32.48
N LYS A 737 -6.42 -29.40 32.46
CA LYS A 737 -6.69 -30.20 33.66
C LYS A 737 -5.41 -30.49 34.46
N LEU A 738 -4.32 -30.84 33.77
CA LEU A 738 -3.01 -31.12 34.37
C LEU A 738 -2.35 -29.85 34.96
N CYS A 739 -2.38 -28.73 34.23
CA CYS A 739 -1.88 -27.45 34.74
C CYS A 739 -2.68 -26.99 35.97
N ARG A 740 -4.01 -27.16 35.94
CA ARG A 740 -4.91 -26.84 37.04
C ARG A 740 -4.64 -27.67 38.30
N SER A 741 -4.42 -28.99 38.17
CA SER A 741 -4.10 -29.85 39.32
C SER A 741 -2.76 -29.47 39.97
N LYS A 742 -1.75 -29.12 39.15
CA LYS A 742 -0.42 -28.69 39.60
C LYS A 742 -0.30 -27.21 39.99
N LYS A 743 -1.38 -26.43 39.90
CA LYS A 743 -1.42 -24.97 40.21
C LYS A 743 -0.38 -24.18 39.38
N VAL A 744 -0.28 -24.52 38.10
CA VAL A 744 0.48 -23.81 37.06
C VAL A 744 -0.51 -23.07 36.18
N PHE A 745 -0.20 -21.84 35.76
CA PHE A 745 -1.08 -21.12 34.84
C PHE A 745 -0.96 -21.69 33.42
N PHE A 746 -2.09 -21.78 32.72
CA PHE A 746 -2.12 -22.30 31.36
C PHE A 746 -2.47 -21.22 30.32
N HIS A 747 -1.50 -20.91 29.46
CA HIS A 747 -1.69 -20.10 28.25
C HIS A 747 -1.83 -21.02 27.02
N THR A 748 -2.73 -20.65 26.11
CA THR A 748 -2.78 -21.21 24.76
C THR A 748 -2.85 -20.10 23.72
N ASP A 749 -1.96 -20.15 22.72
CA ASP A 749 -2.21 -19.42 21.49
C ASP A 749 -3.38 -20.09 20.76
N ALA A 750 -4.44 -19.32 20.50
CA ALA A 750 -5.64 -19.77 19.82
C ALA A 750 -5.91 -18.97 18.52
N ALA A 751 -4.91 -18.23 18.02
CA ALA A 751 -5.03 -17.42 16.80
C ALA A 751 -5.46 -18.24 15.58
N GLN A 752 -5.06 -19.52 15.49
CA GLN A 752 -5.53 -20.41 14.42
C GLN A 752 -6.82 -21.16 14.77
N SER A 753 -7.18 -21.35 16.03
CA SER A 753 -8.33 -22.18 16.43
C SER A 753 -9.64 -21.42 16.65
N VAL A 754 -9.57 -20.17 17.14
CA VAL A 754 -10.77 -19.32 17.34
C VAL A 754 -11.56 -19.23 16.04
N GLY A 755 -12.88 -19.35 16.16
CA GLY A 755 -13.83 -19.28 15.05
C GLY A 755 -13.77 -20.45 14.06
N LYS A 756 -12.94 -21.48 14.31
CA LYS A 756 -12.76 -22.65 13.43
C LYS A 756 -13.02 -23.97 14.12
N ILE A 757 -12.76 -24.06 15.42
CA ILE A 757 -13.25 -25.14 16.30
C ILE A 757 -13.98 -24.54 17.53
N PRO A 758 -14.92 -25.27 18.15
CA PRO A 758 -15.56 -24.81 19.38
C PRO A 758 -14.56 -24.66 20.52
N ILE A 759 -14.58 -23.51 21.22
CA ILE A 759 -13.72 -23.22 22.37
C ILE A 759 -14.61 -22.87 23.57
N ASP A 760 -14.33 -23.52 24.69
CA ASP A 760 -14.90 -23.16 26.00
C ASP A 760 -13.74 -23.04 26.99
N VAL A 761 -13.37 -21.80 27.34
CA VAL A 761 -12.25 -21.54 28.26
C VAL A 761 -12.42 -22.21 29.62
N ASN A 762 -13.67 -22.40 30.08
CA ASN A 762 -13.99 -22.99 31.38
C ASN A 762 -13.93 -24.52 31.33
N GLN A 763 -14.53 -25.15 30.32
CA GLN A 763 -14.45 -26.60 30.14
C GLN A 763 -13.00 -27.07 29.88
N MET A 764 -12.21 -26.26 29.17
CA MET A 764 -10.80 -26.52 28.86
C MET A 764 -9.83 -26.07 29.97
N ASN A 765 -10.32 -25.50 31.09
CA ASN A 765 -9.51 -25.01 32.21
C ASN A 765 -8.45 -23.92 31.86
N ILE A 766 -8.58 -23.24 30.72
CA ILE A 766 -7.60 -22.27 30.21
C ILE A 766 -7.53 -21.03 31.12
N ASP A 767 -6.33 -20.52 31.41
CA ASP A 767 -6.12 -19.29 32.20
C ASP A 767 -5.89 -18.04 31.34
N LEU A 768 -5.16 -18.18 30.22
CA LEU A 768 -4.90 -17.12 29.25
C LEU A 768 -5.08 -17.66 27.81
N LEU A 769 -5.68 -16.87 26.92
CA LEU A 769 -5.89 -17.27 25.51
C LEU A 769 -5.72 -16.09 24.55
N SER A 770 -4.89 -16.27 23.53
CA SER A 770 -4.59 -15.25 22.52
C SER A 770 -5.43 -15.38 21.25
N ILE A 771 -5.94 -14.25 20.75
CA ILE A 771 -6.85 -14.14 19.60
C ILE A 771 -6.29 -13.16 18.56
N SER A 772 -6.47 -13.44 17.27
CA SER A 772 -6.10 -12.54 16.17
C SER A 772 -7.25 -12.36 15.17
N GLY A 773 -7.61 -11.12 14.82
CA GLY A 773 -8.76 -10.85 13.93
C GLY A 773 -8.54 -11.33 12.49
N HIS A 774 -7.34 -11.10 11.94
CA HIS A 774 -7.02 -11.47 10.55
C HIS A 774 -6.78 -12.97 10.29
N LYS A 775 -7.09 -13.83 11.27
CA LYS A 775 -7.17 -15.29 11.11
C LYS A 775 -8.62 -15.81 11.15
N ILE A 776 -9.61 -14.92 11.29
CA ILE A 776 -11.05 -15.23 11.39
C ILE A 776 -11.91 -14.29 10.51
N TYR A 777 -11.36 -13.84 9.38
CA TYR A 777 -11.99 -12.90 8.45
C TYR A 777 -12.24 -11.49 9.02
N GLY A 778 -11.59 -11.16 10.14
CA GLY A 778 -11.53 -9.81 10.71
C GLY A 778 -10.35 -8.97 10.19
N PRO A 779 -10.23 -7.71 10.64
CA PRO A 779 -9.14 -6.82 10.24
C PRO A 779 -7.76 -7.24 10.78
N LYS A 780 -6.72 -6.76 10.10
CA LYS A 780 -5.31 -6.78 10.56
C LYS A 780 -5.09 -5.67 11.60
N GLY A 781 -4.08 -5.83 12.46
CA GLY A 781 -3.76 -4.85 13.52
C GLY A 781 -4.70 -4.87 14.73
N ILE A 782 -5.50 -5.94 14.91
CA ILE A 782 -6.27 -6.17 16.14
C ILE A 782 -6.20 -7.64 16.57
N GLY A 783 -6.20 -7.84 17.87
CA GLY A 783 -6.39 -9.09 18.56
C GLY A 783 -7.06 -8.89 19.90
N ALA A 784 -7.18 -9.98 20.64
CA ALA A 784 -7.62 -9.93 22.01
C ALA A 784 -6.85 -10.95 22.85
N LEU A 785 -6.83 -10.72 24.16
CA LEU A 785 -6.29 -11.60 25.18
C LEU A 785 -7.39 -11.88 26.20
N TYR A 786 -7.77 -13.14 26.34
CA TYR A 786 -8.54 -13.62 27.48
C TYR A 786 -7.63 -13.74 28.71
N ILE A 787 -8.08 -13.20 29.85
CA ILE A 787 -7.42 -13.33 31.15
C ILE A 787 -8.45 -13.76 32.19
N ARG A 788 -8.33 -15.00 32.69
CA ARG A 788 -9.26 -15.58 33.65
C ARG A 788 -9.32 -14.79 34.96
N ARG A 789 -10.53 -14.43 35.38
CA ARG A 789 -10.83 -13.72 36.64
C ARG A 789 -11.12 -14.67 37.80
N ARG A 790 -11.53 -15.92 37.55
CA ARG A 790 -11.84 -16.94 38.57
C ARG A 790 -11.36 -18.34 38.16
N PRO A 791 -10.37 -18.95 38.86
CA PRO A 791 -9.42 -18.30 39.79
C PRO A 791 -8.71 -17.09 39.16
N ARG A 792 -8.32 -16.10 39.97
CA ARG A 792 -7.81 -14.83 39.45
C ARG A 792 -6.34 -14.95 38.99
N VAL A 793 -6.14 -14.88 37.69
CA VAL A 793 -4.83 -14.64 37.07
C VAL A 793 -4.40 -13.20 37.36
N ARG A 794 -3.09 -12.97 37.45
CA ARG A 794 -2.45 -11.65 37.41
C ARG A 794 -1.25 -11.72 36.49
N LEU A 795 -0.92 -10.60 35.84
CA LEU A 795 0.25 -10.48 34.97
C LEU A 795 0.79 -9.04 35.05
N ASP A 796 2.06 -8.88 34.72
CA ASP A 796 2.76 -7.61 34.68
C ASP A 796 2.51 -6.90 33.32
N PRO A 797 2.03 -5.64 33.29
CA PRO A 797 1.70 -4.95 32.03
C PRO A 797 2.94 -4.62 31.20
N ILE A 798 2.97 -5.11 29.95
CA ILE A 798 4.09 -4.84 29.02
C ILE A 798 4.01 -3.43 28.41
N GLN A 799 2.80 -2.89 28.22
CA GLN A 799 2.58 -1.56 27.62
C GLN A 799 2.07 -0.56 28.67
N THR A 800 2.98 0.31 29.13
CA THR A 800 2.72 1.38 30.10
C THR A 800 1.99 2.58 29.47
N GLY A 801 1.32 3.37 30.31
CA GLY A 801 0.49 4.50 29.89
C GLY A 801 -0.72 4.69 30.81
N GLY A 802 -1.75 5.38 30.32
CA GLY A 802 -2.88 5.92 31.11
C GLY A 802 -3.92 4.91 31.63
N GLY A 803 -3.55 3.66 31.92
CA GLY A 803 -4.41 2.69 32.59
C GLY A 803 -5.54 2.07 31.76
N GLN A 804 -5.53 2.26 30.43
CA GLN A 804 -6.50 1.65 29.54
C GLN A 804 -6.47 0.12 29.62
N GLU A 805 -7.59 -0.50 29.24
CA GLU A 805 -7.82 -1.95 29.40
C GLU A 805 -7.47 -2.44 30.81
N ARG A 806 -7.89 -1.66 31.82
CA ARG A 806 -7.83 -1.97 33.26
C ARG A 806 -6.39 -2.15 33.76
N ASN A 807 -5.52 -1.23 33.32
CA ASN A 807 -4.07 -1.21 33.56
C ASN A 807 -3.29 -2.38 32.95
N ILE A 808 -3.89 -3.24 32.12
CA ILE A 808 -3.19 -4.36 31.47
C ILE A 808 -2.57 -3.94 30.13
N ARG A 809 -3.27 -3.11 29.34
CA ARG A 809 -2.88 -2.72 27.98
C ARG A 809 -3.21 -1.25 27.73
N SER A 810 -2.24 -0.39 28.01
CA SER A 810 -2.42 1.06 27.91
C SER A 810 -2.56 1.57 26.46
N GLY A 811 -3.09 2.78 26.29
CA GLY A 811 -3.25 3.46 24.99
C GLY A 811 -4.67 3.44 24.44
N THR A 812 -4.92 4.25 23.41
CA THR A 812 -6.24 4.36 22.77
C THR A 812 -6.70 3.02 22.20
N VAL A 813 -7.96 2.65 22.45
CA VAL A 813 -8.56 1.43 21.90
C VAL A 813 -9.12 1.77 20.51
N PRO A 814 -8.70 1.10 19.44
CA PRO A 814 -9.08 1.48 18.08
C PRO A 814 -10.49 0.99 17.74
N THR A 815 -11.50 1.82 18.01
CA THR A 815 -12.95 1.53 17.87
C THR A 815 -13.29 0.76 16.58
N PRO A 816 -12.86 1.17 15.37
CA PRO A 816 -13.24 0.47 14.14
C PRO A 816 -12.69 -0.95 14.07
N LEU A 817 -11.43 -1.15 14.49
CA LEU A 817 -10.79 -2.47 14.44
C LEU A 817 -11.38 -3.42 15.48
N VAL A 818 -11.73 -2.89 16.66
CA VAL A 818 -12.43 -3.65 17.72
C VAL A 818 -13.83 -4.06 17.28
N VAL A 819 -14.60 -3.16 16.67
CA VAL A 819 -15.91 -3.49 16.09
C VAL A 819 -15.76 -4.57 15.01
N GLY A 820 -14.75 -4.47 14.14
CA GLY A 820 -14.45 -5.47 13.13
C GLY A 820 -14.09 -6.85 13.72
N LEU A 821 -13.33 -6.90 14.81
CA LEU A 821 -13.03 -8.14 15.54
C LEU A 821 -14.31 -8.73 16.18
N GLY A 822 -15.16 -7.89 16.78
CA GLY A 822 -16.44 -8.32 17.35
C GLY A 822 -17.38 -8.91 16.29
N ALA A 823 -17.52 -8.24 15.13
CA ALA A 823 -18.30 -8.72 13.99
C ALA A 823 -17.76 -10.06 13.45
N ALA A 824 -16.44 -10.19 13.31
CA ALA A 824 -15.80 -11.43 12.87
C ALA A 824 -16.08 -12.60 13.83
N CYS A 825 -16.01 -12.37 15.15
CA CYS A 825 -16.32 -13.39 16.16
C CYS A 825 -17.81 -13.80 16.16
N GLU A 826 -18.73 -12.87 15.95
CA GLU A 826 -20.17 -13.14 15.82
C GLU A 826 -20.49 -13.96 14.57
N ILE A 827 -19.95 -13.56 13.41
CA ILE A 827 -20.11 -14.30 12.15
C ILE A 827 -19.53 -15.71 12.29
N ALA A 828 -18.33 -15.84 12.86
CA ALA A 828 -17.72 -17.16 13.12
C ALA A 828 -18.59 -18.03 14.03
N GLN A 829 -19.20 -17.48 15.10
CA GLN A 829 -20.11 -18.25 15.95
C GLN A 829 -21.33 -18.80 15.19
N HIS A 830 -21.80 -18.10 14.15
CA HIS A 830 -22.93 -18.56 13.33
C HIS A 830 -22.52 -19.54 12.21
N GLU A 831 -21.33 -19.39 11.64
CA GLU A 831 -20.92 -20.14 10.44
C GLU A 831 -20.00 -21.33 10.71
N ILE A 832 -19.43 -21.45 11.91
CA ILE A 832 -18.42 -22.47 12.27
C ILE A 832 -18.76 -23.90 11.82
N SER A 833 -20.00 -24.37 12.03
CA SER A 833 -20.40 -25.75 11.65
C SER A 833 -20.62 -25.93 10.14
N ASN A 834 -20.75 -24.85 9.36
CA ASN A 834 -20.82 -24.90 7.90
C ASN A 834 -19.41 -24.78 7.31
N ASP A 835 -18.60 -23.84 7.81
CA ASP A 835 -17.18 -23.69 7.48
C ASP A 835 -16.42 -25.00 7.76
N GLU A 836 -16.60 -25.61 8.94
CA GLU A 836 -15.96 -26.87 9.34
C GLU A 836 -16.24 -28.01 8.35
N LYS A 837 -17.53 -28.25 8.01
CA LYS A 837 -17.92 -29.29 7.04
C LYS A 837 -17.30 -29.03 5.68
N ARG A 838 -17.48 -27.80 5.17
CA ARG A 838 -17.04 -27.37 3.85
C ARG A 838 -15.52 -27.47 3.69
N VAL A 839 -14.77 -27.00 4.68
CA VAL A 839 -13.31 -27.09 4.71
C VAL A 839 -12.84 -28.54 4.88
N THR A 840 -13.57 -29.38 5.61
CA THR A 840 -13.29 -30.82 5.72
C THR A 840 -13.43 -31.55 4.39
N GLU A 841 -14.49 -31.26 3.63
CA GLU A 841 -14.72 -31.84 2.29
C GLU A 841 -13.59 -31.45 1.32
N LEU A 842 -13.28 -30.15 1.22
CA LEU A 842 -12.21 -29.64 0.38
C LEU A 842 -10.82 -30.18 0.78
N SER A 843 -10.54 -30.27 2.07
CA SER A 843 -9.27 -30.81 2.61
C SER A 843 -9.09 -32.29 2.27
N LYS A 844 -10.14 -33.11 2.44
CA LYS A 844 -10.13 -34.53 2.07
C LYS A 844 -9.96 -34.71 0.57
N LYS A 845 -10.63 -33.91 -0.25
CA LYS A 845 -10.52 -33.91 -1.71
C LYS A 845 -9.08 -33.60 -2.17
N LEU A 846 -8.49 -32.53 -1.63
CA LEU A 846 -7.11 -32.11 -1.91
C LEU A 846 -6.11 -33.23 -1.59
N ILE A 847 -6.14 -33.77 -0.37
CA ILE A 847 -5.20 -34.80 0.08
C ILE A 847 -5.36 -36.10 -0.73
N ASN A 848 -6.61 -36.58 -0.88
CA ASN A 848 -6.87 -37.87 -1.50
C ASN A 848 -6.44 -37.89 -2.98
N GLU A 849 -6.78 -36.87 -3.77
CA GLU A 849 -6.43 -36.87 -5.20
C GLU A 849 -4.95 -36.55 -5.46
N ILE A 850 -4.28 -35.76 -4.61
CA ILE A 850 -2.82 -35.57 -4.71
C ILE A 850 -2.09 -36.89 -4.38
N THR A 851 -2.37 -37.51 -3.24
CA THR A 851 -1.70 -38.76 -2.80
C THR A 851 -1.99 -39.97 -3.70
N LYS A 852 -3.16 -39.99 -4.36
CA LYS A 852 -3.55 -40.99 -5.38
C LYS A 852 -2.87 -40.77 -6.73
N ARG A 853 -2.51 -39.53 -7.10
CA ARG A 853 -1.91 -39.18 -8.41
C ARG A 853 -0.38 -39.01 -8.37
N CYS A 854 0.20 -38.82 -7.18
CA CYS A 854 1.63 -38.68 -6.93
C CYS A 854 2.08 -39.61 -5.78
N THR A 855 3.04 -40.50 -6.05
CA THR A 855 3.69 -41.33 -5.02
C THR A 855 4.64 -40.51 -4.15
N HIS A 856 5.09 -41.06 -3.01
CA HIS A 856 6.05 -40.41 -2.11
C HIS A 856 5.66 -38.97 -1.72
N VAL A 857 4.41 -38.83 -1.26
CA VAL A 857 3.86 -37.60 -0.67
C VAL A 857 3.51 -37.92 0.79
N ILE A 858 3.98 -37.08 1.73
CA ILE A 858 3.82 -37.31 3.17
C ILE A 858 2.94 -36.19 3.76
N LEU A 859 1.90 -36.54 4.52
CA LEU A 859 1.14 -35.58 5.31
C LEU A 859 1.89 -35.29 6.61
N ASN A 860 2.23 -34.02 6.84
CA ASN A 860 2.92 -33.58 8.06
C ASN A 860 1.90 -33.29 9.17
N GLY A 861 2.07 -33.94 10.32
CA GLY A 861 1.16 -33.88 11.45
C GLY A 861 0.17 -35.04 11.52
N ASP A 862 -0.57 -35.11 12.62
CA ASP A 862 -1.54 -36.18 12.89
C ASP A 862 -2.74 -36.15 11.91
N PRO A 863 -3.13 -37.28 11.30
CA PRO A 863 -4.20 -37.31 10.31
C PRO A 863 -5.60 -37.13 10.91
N GLU A 864 -5.81 -37.46 12.20
CA GLU A 864 -7.09 -37.37 12.89
C GLU A 864 -7.17 -36.08 13.73
N SER A 865 -6.13 -35.81 14.53
CA SER A 865 -6.04 -34.71 15.48
C SER A 865 -5.50 -33.43 14.82
N ARG A 866 -6.18 -32.94 13.78
CA ARG A 866 -5.78 -31.72 13.05
C ARG A 866 -6.96 -30.85 12.61
N TYR A 867 -6.71 -29.55 12.44
CA TYR A 867 -7.62 -28.66 11.74
C TYR A 867 -7.58 -28.94 10.23
N PRO A 868 -8.72 -29.30 9.59
CA PRO A 868 -8.73 -29.72 8.18
C PRO A 868 -8.23 -28.65 7.22
N GLY A 869 -8.51 -27.37 7.48
CA GLY A 869 -8.15 -26.27 6.57
C GLY A 869 -6.68 -25.86 6.57
N CYS A 870 -5.83 -26.55 7.34
CA CYS A 870 -4.39 -26.48 7.22
C CYS A 870 -3.91 -27.85 6.75
N VAL A 871 -3.39 -27.94 5.53
CA VAL A 871 -2.85 -29.17 4.94
C VAL A 871 -1.38 -28.93 4.63
N ASN A 872 -0.48 -29.74 5.18
CA ASN A 872 0.96 -29.62 4.93
C ASN A 872 1.48 -30.93 4.34
N LEU A 873 2.01 -30.88 3.11
CA LEU A 873 2.48 -32.05 2.37
C LEU A 873 3.96 -31.90 1.99
N SER A 874 4.80 -32.88 2.33
CA SER A 874 6.15 -33.02 1.76
C SER A 874 6.09 -33.80 0.45
N PHE A 875 6.77 -33.28 -0.59
CA PHE A 875 6.86 -33.89 -1.91
C PHE A 875 8.29 -34.39 -2.13
N ALA A 876 8.58 -35.64 -1.73
CA ALA A 876 9.93 -36.17 -1.79
C ALA A 876 10.53 -36.07 -3.22
N TYR A 877 11.85 -35.87 -3.30
CA TYR A 877 12.63 -35.77 -4.54
C TYR A 877 12.29 -34.55 -5.43
N VAL A 878 11.62 -33.52 -4.86
CA VAL A 878 11.32 -32.23 -5.49
C VAL A 878 11.81 -31.10 -4.58
N GLU A 879 12.49 -30.09 -5.12
CA GLU A 879 12.84 -28.89 -4.37
C GLU A 879 11.60 -27.99 -4.16
N GLY A 880 11.35 -27.55 -2.91
CA GLY A 880 10.17 -26.77 -2.56
C GLY A 880 10.13 -25.36 -3.16
N GLU A 881 11.27 -24.72 -3.39
CA GLU A 881 11.32 -23.40 -4.04
C GLU A 881 10.97 -23.51 -5.52
N SER A 882 11.59 -24.43 -6.27
CA SER A 882 11.16 -24.80 -7.63
C SER A 882 9.66 -25.17 -7.71
N LEU A 883 9.12 -25.86 -6.71
CA LEU A 883 7.69 -26.20 -6.68
C LEU A 883 6.78 -24.99 -6.43
N LEU A 884 7.15 -24.06 -5.55
CA LEU A 884 6.45 -22.78 -5.38
C LEU A 884 6.53 -21.91 -6.64
N MET A 885 7.69 -21.82 -7.28
CA MET A 885 7.88 -21.07 -8.52
C MET A 885 7.07 -21.66 -9.68
N ALA A 886 6.94 -22.99 -9.75
CA ALA A 886 6.06 -23.65 -10.70
C ALA A 886 4.58 -23.38 -10.41
N LEU A 887 4.18 -23.35 -9.13
CA LEU A 887 2.81 -23.08 -8.67
C LEU A 887 2.47 -21.58 -8.56
N LYS A 888 3.16 -20.70 -9.30
CA LYS A 888 2.99 -19.23 -9.32
C LYS A 888 1.54 -18.72 -9.41
N ASP A 889 0.63 -19.50 -10.02
CA ASP A 889 -0.78 -19.15 -10.22
C ASP A 889 -1.63 -19.42 -8.95
N ILE A 890 -0.98 -19.87 -7.86
CA ILE A 890 -1.59 -20.26 -6.58
C ILE A 890 -0.72 -19.71 -5.44
N ALA A 891 -1.28 -18.82 -4.62
CA ALA A 891 -0.61 -18.31 -3.43
C ALA A 891 -0.57 -19.39 -2.32
N LEU A 892 0.63 -19.90 -2.05
CA LEU A 892 0.96 -20.98 -1.13
C LEU A 892 2.18 -20.57 -0.26
N SER A 893 2.59 -21.43 0.68
CA SER A 893 3.78 -21.19 1.51
C SER A 893 4.51 -22.50 1.84
N SER A 894 5.84 -22.53 1.76
CA SER A 894 6.67 -23.70 2.09
C SER A 894 7.02 -23.84 3.59
N GLY A 895 6.59 -22.88 4.43
CA GLY A 895 6.89 -22.90 5.86
C GLY A 895 6.15 -21.82 6.65
N SER A 896 6.80 -21.25 7.67
CA SER A 896 6.29 -20.05 8.34
C SER A 896 6.32 -18.85 7.39
N ALA A 897 5.14 -18.36 6.98
CA ALA A 897 5.00 -17.12 6.20
C ALA A 897 5.50 -15.85 6.94
N CYS A 898 5.91 -15.98 8.21
CA CYS A 898 6.58 -14.94 8.98
C CYS A 898 8.12 -15.01 8.92
N THR A 899 8.70 -15.97 8.18
CA THR A 899 10.15 -16.17 7.99
C THR A 899 10.52 -16.31 6.51
N SER A 900 9.73 -15.76 5.59
CA SER A 900 9.94 -15.82 4.13
C SER A 900 11.12 -14.98 3.60
N ALA A 901 12.12 -14.74 4.46
CA ALA A 901 13.36 -14.01 4.18
C ALA A 901 14.60 -14.73 4.76
N SER A 902 14.43 -15.99 5.20
CA SER A 902 15.51 -16.85 5.69
C SER A 902 15.40 -18.22 5.02
N LEU A 903 16.49 -18.69 4.42
CA LEU A 903 16.57 -19.97 3.71
C LEU A 903 16.53 -21.21 4.64
N GLU A 904 16.28 -21.04 5.94
CA GLU A 904 16.25 -22.14 6.91
C GLU A 904 14.99 -23.03 6.75
N PRO A 905 15.13 -24.37 6.84
CA PRO A 905 13.98 -25.28 6.85
C PRO A 905 13.10 -25.07 8.08
N SER A 906 11.80 -25.37 7.97
CA SER A 906 10.85 -25.17 9.07
C SER A 906 11.31 -25.85 10.35
N TYR A 907 11.41 -25.06 11.42
CA TYR A 907 11.71 -25.53 12.78
C TYR A 907 10.58 -26.44 13.32
N VAL A 908 9.34 -26.29 12.83
CA VAL A 908 8.23 -27.20 13.17
C VAL A 908 8.42 -28.56 12.52
N LEU A 909 8.86 -28.60 11.25
CA LEU A 909 9.14 -29.86 10.54
C LEU A 909 10.39 -30.56 11.10
N ARG A 910 11.44 -29.80 11.44
CA ARG A 910 12.60 -30.32 12.20
C ARG A 910 12.19 -30.87 13.56
N ALA A 911 11.27 -30.22 14.28
CA ALA A 911 10.80 -30.67 15.60
C ALA A 911 9.95 -31.97 15.60
N ILE A 912 9.25 -32.29 14.49
CA ILE A 912 8.61 -33.61 14.31
C ILE A 912 9.57 -34.69 13.78
N GLY A 913 10.84 -34.34 13.52
CA GLY A 913 11.86 -35.26 13.01
C GLY A 913 11.59 -35.70 11.58
N ALA A 914 11.23 -34.74 10.71
CA ALA A 914 11.34 -34.87 9.26
C ALA A 914 12.80 -34.65 8.81
N ASP A 915 13.25 -35.41 7.82
CA ASP A 915 14.57 -35.25 7.20
C ASP A 915 14.68 -33.86 6.53
N GLU A 916 15.88 -33.28 6.42
CA GLU A 916 16.05 -31.88 6.01
C GLU A 916 15.53 -31.60 4.59
N ASP A 917 15.80 -32.53 3.65
CA ASP A 917 15.24 -32.52 2.29
C ASP A 917 13.69 -32.55 2.28
N LEU A 918 13.08 -33.26 3.23
CA LEU A 918 11.62 -33.30 3.39
C LEU A 918 11.07 -32.00 3.97
N ALA A 919 11.80 -31.36 4.89
CA ALA A 919 11.45 -30.05 5.41
C ALA A 919 11.52 -28.96 4.32
N HIS A 920 12.51 -29.00 3.42
CA HIS A 920 12.62 -28.10 2.28
C HIS A 920 11.60 -28.38 1.16
N SER A 921 11.14 -29.62 0.99
CA SER A 921 10.17 -30.03 -0.05
C SER A 921 8.70 -29.97 0.40
N SER A 922 8.40 -29.24 1.48
CA SER A 922 7.07 -29.15 2.08
C SER A 922 6.28 -27.93 1.64
N ILE A 923 4.98 -28.10 1.38
CA ILE A 923 4.04 -27.04 1.01
C ILE A 923 2.83 -27.05 1.96
N ARG A 924 2.48 -25.88 2.52
CA ARG A 924 1.22 -25.64 3.25
C ARG A 924 0.16 -25.07 2.31
N PHE A 925 -0.96 -25.80 2.20
CA PHE A 925 -2.21 -25.38 1.57
C PHE A 925 -3.21 -24.95 2.64
N GLY A 926 -3.67 -23.71 2.55
CA GLY A 926 -4.53 -23.04 3.54
C GLY A 926 -5.93 -22.75 3.01
N ILE A 927 -6.86 -23.64 3.32
CA ILE A 927 -8.26 -23.59 2.87
C ILE A 927 -9.11 -22.73 3.83
N GLY A 928 -9.92 -21.84 3.27
CA GLY A 928 -10.82 -20.95 4.02
C GLY A 928 -12.27 -20.94 3.50
N ARG A 929 -13.11 -20.09 4.11
CA ARG A 929 -14.56 -19.95 3.85
C ARG A 929 -14.90 -19.70 2.38
N PHE A 930 -14.07 -18.90 1.71
CA PHE A 930 -14.31 -18.50 0.32
C PHE A 930 -13.68 -19.45 -0.71
N THR A 931 -12.92 -20.46 -0.28
CA THR A 931 -12.30 -21.44 -1.19
C THR A 931 -13.36 -22.34 -1.82
N THR A 932 -13.28 -22.52 -3.14
CA THR A 932 -14.24 -23.25 -3.95
C THR A 932 -13.71 -24.61 -4.42
N ASP A 933 -14.60 -25.48 -4.90
CA ASP A 933 -14.21 -26.80 -5.42
C ASP A 933 -13.31 -26.67 -6.65
N ALA A 934 -13.56 -25.67 -7.50
CA ALA A 934 -12.84 -25.43 -8.74
C ALA A 934 -11.41 -24.92 -8.49
N GLU A 935 -11.20 -24.08 -7.46
CA GLU A 935 -9.85 -23.68 -7.04
C GLU A 935 -9.07 -24.88 -6.49
N VAL A 936 -9.72 -25.77 -5.74
CA VAL A 936 -9.09 -27.01 -5.24
C VAL A 936 -8.82 -28.00 -6.38
N ASP A 937 -9.73 -28.16 -7.36
CA ASP A 937 -9.50 -29.00 -8.53
C ASP A 937 -8.32 -28.50 -9.39
N PHE A 938 -8.28 -27.20 -9.69
CA PHE A 938 -7.16 -26.57 -10.39
C PHE A 938 -5.84 -26.74 -9.62
N THR A 939 -5.88 -26.61 -8.28
CA THR A 939 -4.72 -26.84 -7.41
C THR A 939 -4.24 -28.29 -7.47
N ILE A 940 -5.14 -29.27 -7.40
CA ILE A 940 -4.80 -30.69 -7.54
C ILE A 940 -4.15 -30.95 -8.91
N GLU A 941 -4.72 -30.41 -9.98
CA GLU A 941 -4.20 -30.57 -11.34
C GLU A 941 -2.80 -29.98 -11.49
N LYS A 942 -2.59 -28.71 -11.08
CA LYS A 942 -1.29 -28.03 -11.19
C LYS A 942 -0.23 -28.61 -10.25
N THR A 943 -0.58 -28.97 -9.01
CA THR A 943 0.38 -29.64 -8.11
C THR A 943 0.81 -30.99 -8.68
N VAL A 944 -0.10 -31.79 -9.24
CA VAL A 944 0.27 -33.08 -9.87
C VAL A 944 1.10 -32.88 -11.14
N GLU A 945 0.78 -31.90 -11.98
CA GLU A 945 1.54 -31.55 -13.18
C GLU A 945 2.98 -31.17 -12.85
N HIS A 946 3.17 -30.21 -11.92
CA HIS A 946 4.49 -29.68 -11.61
C HIS A 946 5.35 -30.61 -10.75
N VAL A 947 4.76 -31.38 -9.82
CA VAL A 947 5.51 -32.41 -9.06
C VAL A 947 6.06 -33.50 -9.99
N LYS A 948 5.32 -33.91 -11.03
CA LYS A 948 5.82 -34.88 -12.02
C LYS A 948 6.95 -34.30 -12.86
N ARG A 949 6.74 -33.13 -13.44
CA ARG A 949 7.76 -32.43 -14.24
C ARG A 949 9.05 -32.15 -13.47
N LEU A 950 8.97 -31.78 -12.20
CA LEU A 950 10.16 -31.54 -11.38
C LEU A 950 10.88 -32.84 -11.02
N ARG A 951 10.16 -33.96 -10.85
CA ARG A 951 10.76 -35.30 -10.68
C ARG A 951 11.42 -35.82 -11.96
N GLU A 952 10.85 -35.54 -13.12
CA GLU A 952 11.46 -35.84 -14.44
C GLU A 952 12.79 -35.09 -14.66
N MET A 953 13.05 -34.02 -13.89
CA MET A 953 14.30 -33.24 -13.90
C MET A 953 15.20 -33.51 -12.67
N SER A 954 14.83 -34.43 -11.78
CA SER A 954 15.47 -34.62 -10.47
C SER A 954 16.38 -35.87 -10.47
N PRO A 955 17.71 -35.74 -10.32
CA PRO A 955 18.61 -36.89 -10.27
C PRO A 955 18.36 -37.77 -9.03
N LEU A 956 17.83 -37.19 -7.94
CA LEU A 956 17.42 -37.94 -6.75
C LEU A 956 16.22 -38.85 -7.03
N TRP A 957 15.35 -38.47 -7.99
CA TRP A 957 14.24 -39.31 -8.42
C TRP A 957 14.70 -40.43 -9.35
N GLU A 958 15.59 -40.13 -10.30
CA GLU A 958 16.20 -41.11 -11.21
C GLU A 958 16.89 -42.24 -10.45
N MET A 959 17.80 -41.91 -9.51
CA MET A 959 18.48 -42.88 -8.63
C MET A 959 17.49 -43.77 -7.86
N VAL A 960 16.36 -43.22 -7.41
CA VAL A 960 15.32 -43.98 -6.68
C VAL A 960 14.47 -44.85 -7.62
N GLN A 961 14.29 -44.48 -8.90
CA GLN A 961 13.70 -45.38 -9.91
C GLN A 961 14.65 -46.53 -10.28
N GLU A 962 15.97 -46.31 -10.25
CA GLU A 962 16.98 -47.37 -10.41
C GLU A 962 17.12 -48.26 -9.17
N GLY A 963 16.45 -47.94 -8.06
CA GLY A 963 16.49 -48.71 -6.81
C GLY A 963 17.67 -48.40 -5.89
N ILE A 964 18.38 -47.29 -6.12
CA ILE A 964 19.51 -46.84 -5.29
C ILE A 964 18.96 -46.19 -4.01
N ASP A 965 19.33 -46.72 -2.85
CA ASP A 965 19.04 -46.08 -1.56
C ASP A 965 20.01 -44.91 -1.32
N LEU A 966 19.48 -43.69 -1.44
CA LEU A 966 20.18 -42.40 -1.27
C LEU A 966 20.94 -42.30 0.07
N ARG A 967 20.56 -43.05 1.10
CA ARG A 967 21.24 -43.06 2.41
C ARG A 967 22.63 -43.69 2.38
N ASN A 968 22.94 -44.47 1.34
CA ASN A 968 24.26 -45.08 1.13
C ASN A 968 25.17 -44.24 0.22
N ILE A 969 24.66 -43.15 -0.34
CA ILE A 969 25.44 -42.21 -1.17
C ILE A 969 26.26 -41.29 -0.24
N LYS A 970 27.56 -41.19 -0.50
CA LYS A 970 28.43 -40.23 0.19
C LYS A 970 28.39 -38.87 -0.51
N TRP A 971 27.51 -38.01 -0.04
CA TRP A 971 27.43 -36.61 -0.48
C TRP A 971 28.69 -35.83 -0.10
N SER A 972 29.15 -34.92 -0.96
CA SER A 972 30.51 -34.36 -0.93
C SER A 972 30.75 -33.24 0.09
N GLN A 973 29.93 -33.13 1.15
CA GLN A 973 30.01 -32.05 2.16
C GLN A 973 29.72 -32.52 3.61
N HIS A 974 29.95 -33.81 3.92
CA HIS A 974 29.96 -34.37 5.29
C HIS A 974 31.20 -35.24 5.51
#